data_AF-A0A2C5ZYE7-F1
#
_entry.id   AF-A0A2C5ZYE7-F1
#
_cell.length_a   1.000
_cell.length_b   1.000
_cell.length_c   1.000
_cell.angle_alpha   90.00
_cell.angle_beta   90.00
_cell.angle_gamma   90.00
#
_symmetry.space_group_name_H-M   'P 1'
#
loop_
_entity.id
_entity.type
_entity.pdbx_description
1 polymer ?
#
loop_
_entity_poly.entity_id
_entity_poly.type
_entity_poly.pdbx_seq_one_letter_code
_entity_poly.pdbx_strand_id
1 'polypeptide(L)'
;MLDYTKVESRLKSFLKNNKKLGYSVALLVSFLINGGFSYAVETRAELRDKIVQEQDNVSQMLKDADKSISNIELKIKKLTQRGEFWVKPLERSYQVAFITSFGNYTKNRNRTDQNFTEPEYNVPATNGQSGNSGNRYVVDINGITVLANNKATTGNSSSYRGNYNYNGRNLGEYGIVKNPLEFVDKIDFGASITPKAVTEKTVVVKTVSETKVTEPKVSVSKIDVSRVTVTPPAAPIISAPANPGNPSVNVTAPGAITPLGTITVAAIPAINVSVATPTVGAAPTVNAPTVATPPTPAGFSPKLISPPEKPDAPTVVAPTNFTPPALNFVGTGFYQSWGIGSSVTAKYGGVDSSIVIENYENYKTDVSHSATNPFEIITGTGTGGVKWNGKLNAWTTNGENKAVGGTPARNFNFSETLTTGSIGGARSAFINELRDHDAVIEGNYKMTYNGGDPTTIPALSYTKMFISYNPAGRNTGEPGTVSQSGLAGWLGQSTKRTATFRGTLELNGSPNKNPNGSLYEILVGVEHQLWDSQDNRDGYSNLVNEGDFILKSGYNVIGIMFDSEAINEDGRTKHNNNTANNKGRIIIKNENSIGIDFGAYAVQSWLPLDVTLGNIIVEGKNNYGFRMKNIGLNTYYDDVTVSGGGVGKTVTVGGKNNVGLAIGKSLSSNPQPYTETGNLNHGVLDKNNPISNFFGINVKVIGEETVGFLRLSDSSSDNTNDFVFNNQTMGIFELGKGAKNSTLIRTDKYGVQVRKDITSTGKDDHGNDNTGSGNTILHANGEAQHIHNYNKITVGKGFTQTTGMAATGIATTAKVNILNEGTIEIQGKKGIGMYVDEYTKGKSSGTIKMSGAGDVDAKGNVGSAENVGISNAGDFEFLGTLEVNGKKSSGIYNTGTTTISVGTNPTDVTKITATNGATALYSKGNNTKIESNVTGKKLKITVNAGTTKQGLAAYAEDKSKIILKDSEISITGGAAGVASFNAGTKIDLEEATLTYNGDGYAVYSDGNGEVNLKKTTINLLGSSTAFDVDLGAATLPTILDANTRINVKSDDVIAFNLKRATGLTTVGGIVTDTTNGILKKIEDKLGLGANSLTNLFVGSTATKYKVAAVDGGTITIGNLDKSGVSTDTVADKKDGYEYFNRFLAQRLVATTALNSTIKAVLTTTDATARYNGQVTGFEMNSSKNATTNAE
;
A
#
# COMPACT_ATOMS: atom_id res chain seq x y z
N MET A 1 -55.28 36.35 1.77
CA MET A 1 -54.80 35.45 2.85
C MET A 1 -54.92 34.02 2.34
N LEU A 2 -53.79 33.31 2.20
CA LEU A 2 -53.78 31.91 1.81
C LEU A 2 -53.86 31.03 3.06
N ASP A 3 -54.68 29.99 2.98
CA ASP A 3 -55.10 29.12 4.08
C ASP A 3 -53.92 28.30 4.65
N TYR A 4 -53.31 28.82 5.73
CA TYR A 4 -52.09 28.30 6.34
C TYR A 4 -52.24 26.83 6.77
N THR A 5 -53.42 26.46 7.26
CA THR A 5 -53.78 25.11 7.71
C THR A 5 -53.72 24.09 6.57
N LYS A 6 -53.99 24.52 5.32
CA LYS A 6 -53.88 23.68 4.12
C LYS A 6 -52.43 23.40 3.71
N VAL A 7 -51.53 24.36 3.93
CA VAL A 7 -50.08 24.19 3.67
C VAL A 7 -49.49 23.25 4.71
N GLU A 8 -49.81 23.46 6.00
CA GLU A 8 -49.35 22.61 7.10
C GLU A 8 -49.83 21.15 6.95
N SER A 9 -51.11 20.95 6.56
CA SER A 9 -51.68 19.65 6.23
C SER A 9 -50.88 18.91 5.15
N ARG A 10 -50.51 19.61 4.06
CA ARG A 10 -49.73 19.01 2.97
C ARG A 10 -48.28 18.74 3.35
N LEU A 11 -47.62 19.59 4.13
CA LEU A 11 -46.28 19.30 4.66
C LEU A 11 -46.28 18.11 5.63
N LYS A 12 -47.26 18.01 6.53
CA LYS A 12 -47.40 16.86 7.44
C LYS A 12 -47.64 15.55 6.68
N SER A 13 -48.41 15.59 5.59
CA SER A 13 -48.60 14.44 4.69
C SER A 13 -47.30 14.08 3.94
N PHE A 14 -46.60 15.07 3.38
CA PHE A 14 -45.33 14.87 2.68
C PHE A 14 -44.24 14.29 3.58
N LEU A 15 -44.14 14.75 4.84
CA LEU A 15 -43.18 14.26 5.83
C LEU A 15 -43.53 12.84 6.34
N LYS A 16 -44.82 12.51 6.54
CA LYS A 16 -45.24 11.13 6.87
C LYS A 16 -44.86 10.12 5.78
N ASN A 17 -44.90 10.54 4.52
CA ASN A 17 -44.63 9.67 3.37
C ASN A 17 -43.14 9.58 2.98
N ASN A 18 -42.28 10.49 3.44
CA ASN A 18 -40.86 10.54 3.10
C ASN A 18 -39.93 10.34 4.31
N LYS A 19 -39.97 9.13 4.90
CA LYS A 19 -39.16 8.72 6.07
C LYS A 19 -37.62 8.72 5.88
N LYS A 20 -37.08 9.25 4.77
CA LYS A 20 -35.64 9.26 4.44
C LYS A 20 -34.96 10.64 4.51
N LEU A 21 -35.69 11.71 4.83
CA LEU A 21 -35.13 13.07 4.96
C LEU A 21 -34.77 13.38 6.43
N GLY A 22 -33.59 12.93 6.86
CA GLY A 22 -33.02 13.25 8.17
C GLY A 22 -32.30 14.60 8.17
N TYR A 23 -33.02 15.68 8.49
CA TYR A 23 -32.42 16.97 8.88
C TYR A 23 -32.85 17.34 10.29
N SER A 24 -31.96 17.97 11.05
CA SER A 24 -32.17 18.14 12.50
C SER A 24 -33.33 19.09 12.81
N VAL A 25 -34.16 18.70 13.77
CA VAL A 25 -35.30 19.51 14.26
C VAL A 25 -34.82 20.89 14.76
N ALA A 26 -33.60 20.98 15.29
CA ALA A 26 -32.97 22.23 15.72
C ALA A 26 -32.83 23.26 14.58
N LEU A 27 -32.57 22.82 13.34
CA LEU A 27 -32.43 23.74 12.20
C LEU A 27 -33.78 24.34 11.79
N LEU A 28 -34.84 23.52 11.79
CA LEU A 28 -36.21 23.94 11.46
C LEU A 28 -36.80 24.83 12.58
N VAL A 29 -36.53 24.51 13.85
CA VAL A 29 -36.95 25.32 14.99
C VAL A 29 -36.23 26.67 15.01
N SER A 30 -34.92 26.72 14.69
CA SER A 30 -34.20 27.99 14.54
C SER A 30 -34.75 28.86 13.40
N PHE A 31 -35.13 28.24 12.27
CA PHE A 31 -35.78 28.92 11.14
C PHE A 31 -37.15 29.51 11.50
N LEU A 32 -37.95 28.80 12.29
CA LEU A 32 -39.28 29.25 12.73
C LEU A 32 -39.25 30.31 13.84
N ILE A 33 -38.21 30.31 14.71
CA ILE A 33 -38.08 31.27 15.81
C ILE A 33 -37.47 32.59 15.34
N ASN A 34 -36.44 32.56 14.48
CA ASN A 34 -35.61 33.75 14.20
C ASN A 34 -36.07 34.60 13.01
N GLY A 35 -37.11 34.21 12.28
CA GLY A 35 -37.84 35.13 11.40
C GLY A 35 -37.07 35.74 10.22
N GLY A 36 -35.95 35.14 9.77
CA GLY A 36 -35.30 35.53 8.51
C GLY A 36 -33.81 35.23 8.42
N PHE A 37 -33.37 34.75 7.26
CA PHE A 37 -32.00 34.95 6.80
C PHE A 37 -31.94 36.28 6.04
N SER A 38 -31.24 37.27 6.58
CA SER A 38 -30.87 38.46 5.80
C SER A 38 -29.66 38.15 4.92
N TYR A 39 -29.91 37.55 3.77
CA TYR A 39 -29.00 37.63 2.61
C TYR A 39 -29.70 38.40 1.50
N ALA A 40 -28.99 39.38 0.93
CA ALA A 40 -29.53 40.27 -0.09
C ALA A 40 -29.98 39.49 -1.33
N VAL A 41 -31.01 40.01 -2.00
CA VAL A 41 -31.49 39.46 -3.28
C VAL A 41 -30.48 39.82 -4.37
N GLU A 42 -29.46 38.99 -4.52
CA GLU A 42 -28.50 39.10 -5.61
C GLU A 42 -29.06 38.44 -6.87
N THR A 43 -29.08 39.21 -7.95
CA THR A 43 -29.54 38.79 -9.26
C THR A 43 -28.58 37.76 -9.87
N ARG A 44 -29.06 37.06 -10.90
CA ARG A 44 -28.28 36.05 -11.62
C ARG A 44 -27.03 36.61 -12.33
N ALA A 45 -26.93 37.94 -12.46
CA ALA A 45 -25.73 38.64 -12.94
C ALA A 45 -24.72 38.82 -11.80
N GLU A 46 -25.14 39.37 -10.66
CA GLU A 46 -24.28 39.58 -9.48
C GLU A 46 -23.67 38.28 -8.95
N LEU A 47 -24.44 37.19 -8.94
CA LEU A 47 -23.93 35.85 -8.64
C LEU A 47 -22.87 35.36 -9.65
N ARG A 48 -22.97 35.75 -10.92
CA ARG A 48 -22.01 35.37 -11.96
C ARG A 48 -20.72 36.17 -11.83
N ASP A 49 -20.84 37.47 -11.56
CA ASP A 49 -19.69 38.36 -11.37
C ASP A 49 -18.93 38.00 -10.09
N LYS A 50 -19.64 37.60 -9.01
CA LYS A 50 -19.00 37.02 -7.81
C LYS A 50 -18.31 35.68 -8.08
N ILE A 51 -18.88 34.80 -8.90
CA ILE A 51 -18.21 33.53 -9.27
C ILE A 51 -16.93 33.81 -10.07
N VAL A 52 -16.92 34.80 -10.96
CA VAL A 52 -15.70 35.24 -11.67
C VAL A 52 -14.70 35.85 -10.69
N GLN A 53 -15.14 36.73 -9.79
CA GLN A 53 -14.29 37.35 -8.77
C GLN A 53 -13.68 36.30 -7.81
N GLU A 54 -14.42 35.27 -7.43
CA GLU A 54 -13.88 34.15 -6.64
C GLU A 54 -12.95 33.24 -7.44
N GLN A 55 -13.19 33.05 -8.75
CA GLN A 55 -12.23 32.34 -9.62
C GLN A 55 -10.92 33.12 -9.75
N ASP A 56 -10.98 34.45 -9.86
CA ASP A 56 -9.79 35.32 -9.88
C ASP A 56 -9.08 35.34 -8.52
N ASN A 57 -9.82 35.40 -7.39
CA ASN A 57 -9.28 35.26 -6.03
C ASN A 57 -8.56 33.91 -5.85
N VAL A 58 -9.18 32.79 -6.24
CA VAL A 58 -8.58 31.45 -6.17
C VAL A 58 -7.36 31.35 -7.09
N SER A 59 -7.40 31.93 -8.29
CA SER A 59 -6.24 32.01 -9.20
C SER A 59 -5.09 32.80 -8.58
N GLN A 60 -5.39 33.88 -7.86
CA GLN A 60 -4.39 34.68 -7.16
C GLN A 60 -3.83 33.96 -5.92
N MET A 61 -4.68 33.28 -5.14
CA MET A 61 -4.25 32.42 -4.03
C MET A 61 -3.35 31.26 -4.50
N LEU A 62 -3.63 30.67 -5.66
CA LEU A 62 -2.77 29.65 -6.27
C LEU A 62 -1.40 30.24 -6.68
N LYS A 63 -1.37 31.41 -7.32
CA LYS A 63 -0.10 32.11 -7.64
C LYS A 63 0.71 32.46 -6.39
N ASP A 64 0.05 32.90 -5.32
CA ASP A 64 0.72 33.25 -4.07
C ASP A 64 1.19 31.99 -3.30
N ALA A 65 0.46 30.86 -3.42
CA ALA A 65 0.90 29.56 -2.94
C ALA A 65 2.14 29.04 -3.70
N ASP A 66 2.15 29.08 -5.04
CA ASP A 66 3.32 28.71 -5.86
C ASP A 66 4.55 29.57 -5.53
N LYS A 67 4.33 30.85 -5.24
CA LYS A 67 5.37 31.81 -4.82
C LYS A 67 5.88 31.50 -3.41
N SER A 68 5.00 31.04 -2.52
CA SER A 68 5.37 30.55 -1.18
C SER A 68 6.18 29.24 -1.27
N ILE A 69 5.74 28.28 -2.09
CA ILE A 69 6.43 27.02 -2.36
C ILE A 69 7.83 27.30 -2.93
N SER A 70 7.95 28.17 -3.93
CA SER A 70 9.24 28.60 -4.50
C SER A 70 10.19 29.20 -3.45
N ASN A 71 9.66 29.98 -2.49
CA ASN A 71 10.42 30.52 -1.37
C ASN A 71 10.83 29.44 -0.35
N ILE A 72 10.00 28.42 -0.14
CA ILE A 72 10.31 27.27 0.73
C ILE A 72 11.40 26.41 0.08
N GLU A 73 11.32 26.12 -1.22
CA GLU A 73 12.37 25.42 -1.97
C GLU A 73 13.70 26.19 -1.93
N LEU A 74 13.67 27.51 -2.07
CA LEU A 74 14.86 28.36 -1.95
C LEU A 74 15.43 28.34 -0.53
N LYS A 75 14.60 28.35 0.52
CA LYS A 75 15.03 28.17 1.92
C LYS A 75 15.64 26.80 2.16
N ILE A 76 15.04 25.74 1.63
CA ILE A 76 15.55 24.37 1.73
C ILE A 76 16.91 24.28 1.02
N LYS A 77 17.05 24.75 -0.22
CA LYS A 77 18.35 24.78 -0.94
C LYS A 77 19.43 25.52 -0.14
N LYS A 78 19.12 26.69 0.45
CA LYS A 78 20.07 27.43 1.29
C LYS A 78 20.40 26.72 2.61
N LEU A 79 19.46 25.99 3.19
CA LEU A 79 19.71 25.15 4.38
C LEU A 79 20.55 23.91 4.03
N THR A 80 20.32 23.27 2.89
CA THR A 80 21.12 22.15 2.37
C THR A 80 22.56 22.60 2.07
N GLN A 81 22.75 23.72 1.37
CA GLN A 81 24.08 24.29 1.12
C GLN A 81 24.81 24.67 2.43
N ARG A 82 24.08 25.15 3.45
CA ARG A 82 24.66 25.34 4.80
C ARG A 82 24.98 24.01 5.49
N GLY A 83 24.18 22.97 5.29
CA GLY A 83 24.49 21.62 5.76
C GLY A 83 25.80 21.10 5.16
N GLU A 84 25.94 21.20 3.84
CA GLU A 84 27.14 20.79 3.10
C GLU A 84 28.39 21.58 3.51
N PHE A 85 28.26 22.88 3.81
CA PHE A 85 29.39 23.71 4.25
C PHE A 85 29.90 23.39 5.67
N TRP A 86 29.09 22.78 6.54
CA TRP A 86 29.44 22.56 7.96
C TRP A 86 29.78 21.10 8.34
N VAL A 87 29.76 20.15 7.39
CA VAL A 87 30.23 18.77 7.65
C VAL A 87 31.76 18.69 7.49
N LYS A 88 32.49 18.73 8.62
CA LYS A 88 33.86 18.20 8.65
C LYS A 88 33.83 16.67 8.68
N PRO A 89 34.75 15.96 8.00
CA PRO A 89 34.89 14.52 8.14
C PRO A 89 35.27 14.13 9.57
N LEU A 90 34.58 13.15 10.15
CA LEU A 90 34.97 12.51 11.42
C LEU A 90 36.02 11.41 11.19
N GLU A 91 37.17 11.77 10.60
CA GLU A 91 38.32 10.88 10.58
C GLU A 91 39.20 11.10 11.82
N ARG A 92 39.46 10.03 12.56
CA ARG A 92 40.33 10.05 13.74
C ARG A 92 41.79 10.04 13.33
N SER A 93 42.38 11.22 13.09
CA SER A 93 43.83 11.34 13.00
C SER A 93 44.47 11.14 14.38
N TYR A 94 45.10 9.99 14.61
CA TYR A 94 45.96 9.80 15.78
C TYR A 94 47.19 10.72 15.68
N GLN A 95 47.36 11.61 16.66
CA GLN A 95 48.65 12.22 16.96
C GLN A 95 48.98 11.97 18.43
N VAL A 96 50.12 11.33 18.66
CA VAL A 96 50.68 11.04 19.99
C VAL A 96 51.85 11.98 20.22
N ALA A 97 51.77 12.83 21.23
CA ALA A 97 52.91 13.56 21.79
C ALA A 97 52.70 13.81 23.29
N PHE A 98 53.80 13.77 24.04
CA PHE A 98 53.88 13.43 25.46
C PHE A 98 53.46 14.53 26.47
N ILE A 99 52.72 14.09 27.50
CA ILE A 99 52.85 14.41 28.95
C ILE A 99 53.20 15.85 29.38
N THR A 100 52.26 16.58 30.00
CA THR A 100 52.33 16.97 31.44
C THR A 100 51.08 17.71 31.95
N SER A 101 50.79 17.54 33.24
CA SER A 101 49.76 18.20 34.07
C SER A 101 48.27 17.87 33.80
N PHE A 102 47.62 17.27 34.80
CA PHE A 102 46.17 17.15 34.93
C PHE A 102 45.62 18.36 35.71
N GLY A 103 44.54 18.97 35.23
CA GLY A 103 43.80 19.98 35.99
C GLY A 103 42.68 20.64 35.18
N ASN A 104 41.45 20.57 35.69
CA ASN A 104 40.26 21.32 35.24
C ASN A 104 39.60 20.89 33.91
N TYR A 105 38.83 19.81 33.96
CA TYR A 105 37.57 19.75 33.20
C TYR A 105 36.49 20.58 33.90
N THR A 106 35.91 21.55 33.21
CA THR A 106 34.44 21.71 32.93
C THR A 106 34.03 23.16 32.67
N LYS A 107 32.92 23.32 31.93
CA LYS A 107 32.19 24.58 31.61
C LYS A 107 32.80 25.49 30.54
N ASN A 108 32.86 25.01 29.30
CA ASN A 108 32.77 25.90 28.15
C ASN A 108 31.36 26.51 28.09
N ARG A 109 31.26 27.83 28.12
CA ARG A 109 29.99 28.58 28.08
C ARG A 109 29.40 28.57 26.68
N ASN A 110 28.10 28.36 26.58
CA ASN A 110 27.32 28.60 25.37
C ASN A 110 27.39 30.11 25.02
N ARG A 111 27.76 30.46 23.78
CA ARG A 111 27.82 31.84 23.24
C ARG A 111 27.28 31.90 21.80
N THR A 112 26.09 31.36 21.59
CA THR A 112 25.41 31.40 20.28
C THR A 112 24.82 32.78 19.95
N ASP A 113 24.68 33.68 20.93
CA ASP A 113 23.81 34.87 20.83
C ASP A 113 24.52 36.18 20.46
N GLN A 114 25.62 36.15 19.68
CA GLN A 114 26.37 37.37 19.31
C GLN A 114 26.78 37.52 17.83
N ASN A 115 26.26 36.68 16.91
CA ASN A 115 26.63 36.73 15.48
C ASN A 115 25.50 37.14 14.52
N PHE A 116 24.38 37.68 15.02
CA PHE A 116 23.28 38.18 14.18
C PHE A 116 22.83 39.57 14.66
N THR A 117 23.29 40.61 13.96
CA THR A 117 23.04 42.02 14.32
C THR A 117 22.07 42.76 13.38
N GLU A 118 21.46 42.08 12.41
CA GLU A 118 20.39 42.65 11.57
C GLU A 118 19.19 41.68 11.41
N PRO A 119 17.95 42.20 11.30
CA PRO A 119 16.77 41.37 11.09
C PRO A 119 16.65 40.94 9.62
N GLU A 120 16.97 39.67 9.32
CA GLU A 120 16.98 39.09 7.96
C GLU A 120 15.62 38.99 7.24
N TYR A 121 14.56 39.65 7.72
CA TYR A 121 13.22 39.58 7.12
C TYR A 121 12.49 40.94 7.15
N ASN A 122 12.62 41.70 6.06
CA ASN A 122 11.61 42.70 5.72
C ASN A 122 10.34 41.99 5.25
N VAL A 123 9.27 42.11 6.03
CA VAL A 123 7.93 41.65 5.64
C VAL A 123 7.42 42.54 4.51
N PRO A 124 6.97 41.99 3.36
CA PRO A 124 6.31 42.79 2.34
C PRO A 124 5.03 43.40 2.90
N ALA A 125 4.90 44.73 2.84
CA ALA A 125 3.69 45.41 3.28
C ALA A 125 2.52 45.01 2.37
N THR A 126 1.51 44.36 2.94
CA THR A 126 0.20 44.20 2.32
C THR A 126 -0.53 45.54 2.37
N ASN A 127 -0.72 46.17 1.21
CA ASN A 127 -1.49 47.42 1.09
C ASN A 127 -2.95 47.17 1.50
N GLY A 128 -3.30 47.47 2.76
CA GLY A 128 -4.67 47.18 3.22
C GLY A 128 -5.05 47.53 4.66
N GLN A 129 -4.21 48.18 5.47
CA GLN A 129 -4.66 48.70 6.78
C GLN A 129 -4.21 50.14 7.02
N SER A 130 -5.22 51.01 7.17
CA SER A 130 -5.07 52.38 7.67
C SER A 130 -4.44 52.36 9.06
N GLY A 131 -3.52 53.28 9.33
CA GLY A 131 -2.75 53.28 10.56
C GLY A 131 -3.59 53.64 11.79
N ASN A 132 -3.23 53.04 12.93
CA ASN A 132 -3.38 53.73 14.20
C ASN A 132 -2.25 53.33 15.17
N SER A 133 -1.64 54.34 15.79
CA SER A 133 -0.53 54.16 16.72
C SER A 133 -1.03 53.68 18.09
N GLY A 134 -0.60 52.49 18.52
CA GLY A 134 -0.89 51.94 19.85
C GLY A 134 0.38 51.49 20.57
N ASN A 135 0.57 51.96 21.81
CA ASN A 135 1.76 51.66 22.61
C ASN A 135 1.82 50.19 23.05
N ARG A 136 3.04 49.66 23.22
CA ARG A 136 3.24 48.34 23.84
C ARG A 136 3.01 48.41 25.35
N TYR A 137 2.15 47.52 25.83
CA TYR A 137 1.86 47.25 27.24
C TYR A 137 2.48 45.89 27.61
N VAL A 138 3.09 45.77 28.80
CA VAL A 138 3.63 44.50 29.31
C VAL A 138 2.98 44.17 30.65
N VAL A 139 2.38 42.97 30.75
CA VAL A 139 1.79 42.47 32.00
C VAL A 139 2.86 41.73 32.79
N ASP A 140 3.09 42.18 34.02
CA ASP A 140 3.61 41.34 35.10
C ASP A 140 2.50 41.17 36.16
N ILE A 141 2.70 40.22 37.09
CA ILE A 141 1.70 39.59 37.96
C ILE A 141 0.88 40.58 38.84
N ASN A 142 1.30 41.85 38.97
CA ASN A 142 0.59 42.89 39.73
C ASN A 142 0.15 44.14 38.93
N GLY A 143 0.22 44.14 37.58
CA GLY A 143 -0.36 45.21 36.73
C GLY A 143 0.64 46.00 35.87
N ILE A 144 0.11 46.83 34.93
CA ILE A 144 0.85 47.40 33.79
C ILE A 144 1.16 48.91 33.94
N THR A 145 2.30 49.39 33.44
CA THR A 145 2.61 50.83 33.23
C THR A 145 3.42 51.05 31.94
N VAL A 146 3.44 52.28 31.38
CA VAL A 146 3.99 52.64 30.03
C VAL A 146 5.04 53.76 30.11
N LEU A 147 6.06 53.74 29.23
CA LEU A 147 6.99 54.85 28.95
C LEU A 147 7.18 55.12 27.44
N ALA A 148 7.56 56.34 27.06
CA ALA A 148 7.71 56.80 25.66
C ALA A 148 8.80 57.88 25.47
N ASN A 149 9.08 58.27 24.20
CA ASN A 149 9.89 59.41 23.69
C ASN A 149 11.42 59.09 23.43
N ASN A 150 12.16 59.73 22.49
CA ASN A 150 11.88 60.86 21.56
C ASN A 150 12.81 60.98 20.30
N LYS A 151 12.54 61.98 19.44
CA LYS A 151 13.22 62.47 18.20
C LYS A 151 14.51 63.31 18.44
N ALA A 152 15.38 63.70 17.47
CA ALA A 152 15.76 63.28 16.08
C ALA A 152 16.93 64.18 15.51
N THR A 153 17.41 63.95 14.25
CA THR A 153 18.26 64.84 13.37
C THR A 153 19.72 65.13 13.84
N THR A 154 20.77 65.52 13.05
CA THR A 154 21.22 65.59 11.60
C THR A 154 22.76 65.88 11.60
N GLY A 155 23.61 65.85 10.55
CA GLY A 155 23.52 65.55 9.10
C GLY A 155 24.43 66.49 8.24
N ASN A 156 25.33 65.98 7.35
CA ASN A 156 26.14 66.82 6.41
C ASN A 156 26.53 66.08 5.08
N SER A 157 26.94 66.80 4.02
CA SER A 157 26.69 66.42 2.61
C SER A 157 27.86 66.50 1.60
N SER A 158 27.73 65.71 0.51
CA SER A 158 28.27 65.89 -0.86
C SER A 158 27.60 64.85 -1.79
N SER A 159 27.58 64.90 -3.14
CA SER A 159 27.64 65.98 -4.16
C SER A 159 27.09 65.41 -5.49
N TYR A 160 26.01 65.95 -6.08
CA TYR A 160 25.99 66.92 -7.22
C TYR A 160 26.33 66.33 -8.62
N ARG A 161 25.60 66.49 -9.75
CA ARG A 161 24.19 66.86 -10.14
C ARG A 161 23.97 66.63 -11.67
N GLY A 162 22.75 66.22 -12.11
CA GLY A 162 22.06 66.55 -13.40
C GLY A 162 22.62 66.05 -14.76
N ASN A 163 21.89 66.04 -15.90
CA ASN A 163 20.48 66.37 -16.22
C ASN A 163 20.04 65.88 -17.65
N TYR A 164 18.85 65.25 -17.78
CA TYR A 164 17.80 65.38 -18.85
C TYR A 164 18.13 64.95 -20.33
N ASN A 165 17.20 64.74 -21.29
CA ASN A 165 15.84 64.16 -21.39
C ASN A 165 15.38 64.20 -22.88
N TYR A 166 14.93 63.10 -23.52
CA TYR A 166 14.11 63.14 -24.76
C TYR A 166 13.37 61.81 -25.05
N ASN A 167 12.18 61.86 -25.68
CA ASN A 167 11.33 60.72 -26.05
C ASN A 167 10.90 59.74 -24.93
N GLY A 168 10.60 60.27 -23.74
CA GLY A 168 9.57 59.71 -22.85
C GLY A 168 9.93 58.46 -22.04
N ARG A 169 11.18 58.01 -22.04
CA ARG A 169 11.65 56.88 -21.21
C ARG A 169 12.72 57.34 -20.21
N ASN A 170 12.42 57.27 -18.91
CA ASN A 170 13.42 57.36 -17.86
C ASN A 170 14.23 56.06 -17.81
N LEU A 171 15.54 56.16 -18.07
CA LEU A 171 16.48 55.04 -17.99
C LEU A 171 17.22 55.11 -16.65
N GLY A 172 16.79 54.29 -15.69
CA GLY A 172 17.65 53.81 -14.61
C GLY A 172 18.54 52.68 -15.13
N GLU A 173 19.77 52.58 -14.64
CA GLU A 173 20.87 51.93 -15.36
C GLU A 173 20.62 50.45 -15.73
N TYR A 174 20.59 50.20 -17.05
CA TYR A 174 20.61 48.90 -17.74
C TYR A 174 19.44 47.92 -17.51
N GLY A 175 18.28 48.24 -18.07
CA GLY A 175 17.23 47.24 -18.30
C GLY A 175 17.50 46.33 -19.51
N ILE A 176 17.74 45.04 -19.27
CA ILE A 176 17.39 43.92 -20.17
C ILE A 176 16.79 42.79 -19.33
N VAL A 177 15.70 42.19 -19.81
CA VAL A 177 15.09 40.98 -19.23
C VAL A 177 16.03 39.79 -19.44
N LYS A 178 16.47 39.13 -18.34
CA LYS A 178 17.12 37.82 -18.40
C LYS A 178 16.37 36.77 -17.58
N ASN A 179 16.38 35.55 -18.09
CA ASN A 179 15.61 34.39 -17.67
C ASN A 179 16.03 33.92 -16.25
N PRO A 180 15.13 33.45 -15.37
CA PRO A 180 15.47 32.98 -14.01
C PRO A 180 16.17 31.59 -13.96
N LEU A 181 16.87 31.20 -15.02
CA LEU A 181 17.43 29.85 -15.22
C LEU A 181 18.84 29.88 -15.85
N GLU A 182 19.79 30.56 -15.22
CA GLU A 182 21.23 30.38 -15.50
C GLU A 182 22.02 30.30 -14.18
N PHE A 183 22.62 29.13 -13.93
CA PHE A 183 23.59 28.92 -12.83
C PHE A 183 24.98 29.40 -13.24
N VAL A 184 25.70 30.05 -12.33
CA VAL A 184 27.17 30.16 -12.40
C VAL A 184 27.75 30.07 -10.99
N ASP A 185 28.67 29.12 -10.78
CA ASP A 185 29.44 29.01 -9.54
C ASP A 185 30.42 30.18 -9.39
N LYS A 186 30.49 30.75 -8.18
CA LYS A 186 31.70 31.43 -7.71
C LYS A 186 31.79 31.42 -6.18
N ILE A 187 32.82 30.73 -5.68
CA ILE A 187 33.22 30.71 -4.27
C ILE A 187 34.33 31.76 -4.09
N ASP A 188 34.20 32.63 -3.09
CA ASP A 188 35.28 33.54 -2.69
C ASP A 188 36.33 32.80 -1.84
N PHE A 189 37.60 32.95 -2.23
CA PHE A 189 38.75 32.45 -1.47
C PHE A 189 39.36 33.58 -0.63
N GLY A 190 39.56 33.31 0.66
CA GLY A 190 40.18 34.25 1.61
C GLY A 190 41.66 34.54 1.31
N ALA A 191 42.09 35.74 1.68
CA ALA A 191 43.37 36.36 1.34
C ALA A 191 44.63 35.49 1.59
N SER A 192 45.13 34.81 0.54
CA SER A 192 46.57 34.55 0.28
C SER A 192 46.85 33.99 -1.12
N ILE A 193 45.89 34.04 -2.06
CA ILE A 193 46.11 33.68 -3.47
C ILE A 193 45.61 34.83 -4.35
N THR A 194 46.49 35.44 -5.14
CA THR A 194 46.15 36.56 -6.03
C THR A 194 45.77 36.03 -7.43
N PRO A 195 44.51 36.18 -7.90
CA PRO A 195 44.16 35.80 -9.25
C PRO A 195 44.77 36.79 -10.27
N LYS A 196 45.34 36.26 -11.35
CA LYS A 196 45.88 37.07 -12.45
C LYS A 196 44.71 37.60 -13.29
N ALA A 197 44.56 38.92 -13.36
CA ALA A 197 43.46 39.56 -14.09
C ALA A 197 43.50 39.24 -15.60
N VAL A 198 42.32 39.00 -16.18
CA VAL A 198 42.09 38.99 -17.63
C VAL A 198 40.85 39.84 -17.92
N THR A 199 40.98 40.74 -18.89
CA THR A 199 40.07 41.86 -19.16
C THR A 199 38.73 41.41 -19.75
N GLU A 200 37.63 42.00 -19.29
CA GLU A 200 36.36 41.95 -20.03
C GLU A 200 36.51 42.62 -21.40
N LYS A 201 35.92 42.01 -22.43
CA LYS A 201 35.95 42.52 -23.80
C LYS A 201 34.55 42.94 -24.22
N THR A 202 34.41 44.23 -24.53
CA THR A 202 33.15 44.88 -24.90
C THR A 202 32.46 44.18 -26.06
N VAL A 203 31.15 43.89 -25.92
CA VAL A 203 30.31 43.45 -27.03
C VAL A 203 29.89 44.68 -27.83
N VAL A 204 30.43 44.81 -29.05
CA VAL A 204 29.95 45.78 -30.03
C VAL A 204 28.74 45.20 -30.77
N VAL A 205 27.74 46.03 -31.02
CA VAL A 205 26.52 45.71 -31.77
C VAL A 205 26.84 45.08 -33.12
N LYS A 206 26.22 43.94 -33.45
CA LYS A 206 26.20 43.41 -34.82
C LYS A 206 25.26 44.23 -35.70
N THR A 207 25.77 45.33 -36.23
CA THR A 207 25.29 45.89 -37.49
C THR A 207 25.66 44.92 -38.61
N VAL A 208 24.83 44.81 -39.65
CA VAL A 208 25.16 44.02 -40.85
C VAL A 208 26.29 44.72 -41.62
N SER A 209 27.36 43.98 -41.92
CA SER A 209 28.44 44.42 -42.81
C SER A 209 28.99 43.21 -43.58
N GLU A 210 29.30 43.41 -44.86
CA GLU A 210 29.61 42.35 -45.83
C GLU A 210 30.78 41.43 -45.44
N THR A 211 30.66 40.17 -45.84
CA THR A 211 31.72 39.16 -45.71
C THR A 211 32.84 39.43 -46.71
N LYS A 212 33.85 40.24 -46.34
CA LYS A 212 35.14 40.21 -47.05
C LYS A 212 35.96 39.00 -46.60
N VAL A 213 36.25 38.12 -47.56
CA VAL A 213 37.25 37.05 -47.41
C VAL A 213 38.58 37.67 -47.02
N THR A 214 39.25 37.12 -46.00
CA THR A 214 40.61 37.53 -45.60
C THR A 214 41.56 36.35 -45.79
N GLU A 215 42.74 36.61 -46.35
CA GLU A 215 43.73 35.59 -46.67
C GLU A 215 44.38 34.95 -45.43
N PRO A 216 45.03 33.76 -45.58
CA PRO A 216 45.59 33.02 -44.45
C PRO A 216 46.70 33.80 -43.73
N LYS A 217 46.69 33.79 -42.38
CA LYS A 217 47.81 34.30 -41.59
C LYS A 217 48.83 33.20 -41.30
N VAL A 218 50.05 33.39 -41.79
CA VAL A 218 51.24 32.65 -41.35
C VAL A 218 51.89 33.42 -40.20
N SER A 219 52.25 32.71 -39.12
CA SER A 219 53.03 33.26 -38.00
C SER A 219 54.40 32.61 -37.94
N VAL A 220 55.47 33.43 -38.00
CA VAL A 220 56.86 33.00 -37.88
C VAL A 220 57.36 33.11 -36.43
N SER A 221 58.17 32.13 -36.00
CA SER A 221 58.66 32.02 -34.61
C SER A 221 59.84 32.96 -34.32
N LYS A 222 59.88 33.51 -33.10
CA LYS A 222 61.10 34.11 -32.53
C LYS A 222 62.06 33.03 -32.01
N ILE A 223 63.35 33.33 -32.04
CA ILE A 223 64.42 32.56 -31.38
C ILE A 223 64.74 33.25 -30.06
N ASP A 224 64.72 32.50 -28.95
CA ASP A 224 65.24 32.92 -27.64
C ASP A 224 66.42 32.03 -27.24
N VAL A 225 67.45 32.62 -26.65
CA VAL A 225 68.69 31.92 -26.25
C VAL A 225 68.98 32.18 -24.78
N SER A 226 68.86 31.15 -23.94
CA SER A 226 69.09 31.23 -22.49
C SER A 226 70.39 30.55 -22.05
N ARG A 227 71.12 31.21 -21.16
CA ARG A 227 72.50 30.93 -20.74
C ARG A 227 72.62 29.75 -19.75
N VAL A 228 73.75 29.04 -19.78
CA VAL A 228 74.08 27.90 -18.91
C VAL A 228 74.58 28.34 -17.52
N THR A 229 74.16 27.64 -16.46
CA THR A 229 74.75 27.68 -15.10
C THR A 229 74.55 26.34 -14.37
N VAL A 230 75.47 25.94 -13.48
CA VAL A 230 75.53 24.61 -12.83
C VAL A 230 75.98 24.75 -11.36
N THR A 231 75.44 23.93 -10.44
CA THR A 231 75.89 23.79 -9.02
C THR A 231 75.43 22.42 -8.42
N PRO A 232 75.87 21.95 -7.22
CA PRO A 232 76.46 20.60 -7.06
C PRO A 232 75.65 19.59 -6.18
N PRO A 233 76.07 18.29 -6.09
CA PRO A 233 75.24 17.20 -5.57
C PRO A 233 75.64 16.56 -4.22
N ALA A 234 74.66 16.01 -3.49
CA ALA A 234 74.64 14.82 -2.59
C ALA A 234 73.24 14.73 -1.92
N ALA A 235 72.68 13.62 -1.40
CA ALA A 235 73.19 12.29 -1.04
C ALA A 235 72.09 11.18 -1.25
N PRO A 236 72.40 9.87 -1.24
CA PRO A 236 71.46 8.79 -1.59
C PRO A 236 70.75 8.12 -0.39
N ILE A 237 69.55 7.55 -0.59
CA ILE A 237 68.80 6.72 0.39
C ILE A 237 68.14 5.50 -0.30
N ILE A 238 68.04 4.39 0.43
CA ILE A 238 67.78 3.01 -0.06
C ILE A 238 66.34 2.54 0.26
N SER A 239 65.77 1.65 -0.57
CA SER A 239 64.47 1.00 -0.36
C SER A 239 64.56 -0.39 0.29
N ALA A 240 63.52 -0.80 1.05
CA ALA A 240 63.48 -2.09 1.74
C ALA A 240 62.95 -3.25 0.85
N PRO A 241 63.47 -4.49 1.00
CA PRO A 241 63.06 -5.65 0.20
C PRO A 241 61.79 -6.37 0.72
N ALA A 242 61.19 -7.20 -0.13
CA ALA A 242 59.96 -7.96 0.15
C ALA A 242 60.22 -9.30 0.88
N ASN A 243 59.22 -9.77 1.63
CA ASN A 243 59.31 -10.97 2.48
C ASN A 243 58.91 -12.27 1.73
N PRO A 244 59.71 -13.34 1.74
CA PRO A 244 59.40 -14.60 1.05
C PRO A 244 58.53 -15.58 1.87
N GLY A 245 57.74 -16.40 1.17
CA GLY A 245 56.92 -17.48 1.76
C GLY A 245 57.67 -18.81 1.90
N ASN A 246 57.24 -19.66 2.84
CA ASN A 246 57.93 -20.90 3.22
C ASN A 246 57.49 -22.18 2.44
N PRO A 247 58.27 -23.27 2.46
CA PRO A 247 58.30 -24.27 1.37
C PRO A 247 57.64 -25.64 1.67
N SER A 248 57.64 -26.52 0.67
CA SER A 248 57.48 -27.99 0.82
C SER A 248 58.46 -28.75 -0.07
N VAL A 249 58.96 -29.90 0.38
CA VAL A 249 60.01 -30.71 -0.28
C VAL A 249 59.48 -32.11 -0.61
N ASN A 250 59.91 -32.70 -1.72
CA ASN A 250 59.91 -34.16 -1.87
C ASN A 250 61.04 -34.63 -2.81
N VAL A 251 61.53 -35.86 -2.63
CA VAL A 251 62.75 -36.39 -3.31
C VAL A 251 62.59 -37.84 -3.77
N THR A 252 63.15 -38.18 -4.94
CA THR A 252 63.37 -39.59 -5.38
C THR A 252 64.58 -39.68 -6.34
N ALA A 253 65.11 -40.89 -6.55
CA ALA A 253 66.49 -41.22 -6.93
C ALA A 253 66.90 -41.08 -8.44
N PRO A 254 68.21 -41.14 -8.79
CA PRO A 254 68.76 -40.57 -10.03
C PRO A 254 69.15 -41.55 -11.15
N GLY A 255 69.26 -41.03 -12.40
CA GLY A 255 69.92 -41.70 -13.53
C GLY A 255 70.09 -40.84 -14.81
N ALA A 256 71.34 -40.70 -15.29
CA ALA A 256 71.77 -40.32 -16.66
C ALA A 256 71.65 -38.87 -17.22
N ILE A 257 72.50 -37.97 -16.70
CA ILE A 257 73.37 -36.93 -17.34
C ILE A 257 73.11 -36.35 -18.76
N THR A 258 73.28 -35.02 -18.88
CA THR A 258 74.27 -34.32 -19.77
C THR A 258 74.47 -32.86 -19.28
N PRO A 259 75.59 -32.14 -19.58
CA PRO A 259 76.30 -31.42 -18.51
C PRO A 259 76.44 -29.89 -18.61
N LEU A 260 76.64 -29.30 -17.43
CA LEU A 260 77.31 -28.03 -17.09
C LEU A 260 77.07 -26.79 -17.99
N GLY A 261 76.10 -25.96 -17.58
CA GLY A 261 76.29 -24.51 -17.57
C GLY A 261 76.88 -24.09 -16.21
N THR A 262 78.02 -23.41 -16.20
CA THR A 262 78.77 -23.10 -14.97
C THR A 262 78.06 -22.06 -14.10
N ILE A 263 77.95 -22.37 -12.80
CA ILE A 263 77.56 -21.44 -11.74
C ILE A 263 78.74 -20.50 -11.45
N THR A 264 78.53 -19.19 -11.34
CA THR A 264 78.91 -18.42 -10.12
C THR A 264 78.47 -16.94 -10.14
N VAL A 265 77.92 -16.53 -8.99
CA VAL A 265 77.88 -15.18 -8.40
C VAL A 265 77.74 -14.00 -9.37
N ALA A 266 76.50 -13.52 -9.57
CA ALA A 266 76.29 -12.17 -10.06
C ALA A 266 76.82 -11.17 -9.02
N ALA A 267 77.84 -10.38 -9.41
CA ALA A 267 78.50 -9.44 -8.52
C ALA A 267 77.57 -8.30 -8.06
N ILE A 268 77.93 -7.71 -6.92
CA ILE A 268 77.32 -6.50 -6.36
C ILE A 268 77.21 -5.43 -7.48
N PRO A 269 76.02 -4.85 -7.73
CA PRO A 269 75.88 -3.78 -8.71
C PRO A 269 76.81 -2.61 -8.35
N ALA A 270 77.69 -2.25 -9.30
CA ALA A 270 78.64 -1.17 -9.09
C ALA A 270 77.91 0.16 -8.82
N ILE A 271 78.36 0.88 -7.79
CA ILE A 271 77.91 2.24 -7.52
C ILE A 271 78.48 3.15 -8.60
N ASN A 272 77.74 3.34 -9.69
CA ASN A 272 78.09 4.29 -10.73
C ASN A 272 77.65 5.69 -10.31
N VAL A 273 78.63 6.49 -9.85
CA VAL A 273 78.49 7.93 -9.66
C VAL A 273 78.39 8.58 -11.04
N SER A 274 77.19 9.02 -11.42
CA SER A 274 76.95 9.74 -12.68
C SER A 274 77.45 11.18 -12.59
N VAL A 275 78.74 11.40 -12.86
CA VAL A 275 79.24 12.73 -13.24
C VAL A 275 78.70 13.07 -14.64
N ALA A 276 77.93 14.16 -14.72
CA ALA A 276 77.27 14.56 -15.95
C ALA A 276 78.27 14.99 -17.04
N THR A 277 78.22 14.34 -18.20
CA THR A 277 78.82 14.88 -19.41
C THR A 277 78.10 16.18 -19.80
N PRO A 278 78.82 17.28 -20.11
CA PRO A 278 78.19 18.53 -20.52
C PRO A 278 77.43 18.30 -21.83
N THR A 279 76.10 18.38 -21.76
CA THR A 279 75.25 18.18 -22.93
C THR A 279 75.39 19.39 -23.86
N VAL A 280 76.00 19.17 -25.02
CA VAL A 280 75.95 20.17 -26.11
C VAL A 280 74.48 20.38 -26.46
N GLY A 281 74.03 21.63 -26.41
CA GLY A 281 72.63 21.97 -26.68
C GLY A 281 72.21 21.47 -28.07
N ALA A 282 70.99 20.94 -28.16
CA ALA A 282 70.41 20.54 -29.43
C ALA A 282 70.43 21.70 -30.44
N ALA A 283 70.68 21.40 -31.71
CA ALA A 283 70.53 22.37 -32.78
C ALA A 283 69.12 22.99 -32.76
N PRO A 284 68.95 24.29 -33.06
CA PRO A 284 67.65 24.95 -32.98
C PRO A 284 66.63 24.25 -33.88
N THR A 285 65.59 23.70 -33.26
CA THR A 285 64.48 23.05 -33.97
C THR A 285 63.59 24.10 -34.62
N VAL A 286 63.56 24.11 -35.95
CA VAL A 286 62.55 24.84 -36.71
C VAL A 286 61.25 24.03 -36.67
N ASN A 287 60.29 24.46 -35.85
CA ASN A 287 58.94 23.90 -35.92
C ASN A 287 58.31 24.27 -37.27
N ALA A 288 57.82 23.27 -38.00
CA ALA A 288 56.99 23.52 -39.18
C ALA A 288 55.73 24.32 -38.80
N PRO A 289 55.24 25.23 -39.66
CA PRO A 289 54.04 26.01 -39.36
C PRO A 289 52.85 25.07 -39.16
N THR A 290 52.21 25.16 -37.99
CA THR A 290 50.99 24.41 -37.69
C THR A 290 49.80 25.05 -38.38
N VAL A 291 49.27 24.37 -39.39
CA VAL A 291 47.90 24.62 -39.85
C VAL A 291 46.97 24.03 -38.79
N ALA A 292 46.24 24.89 -38.07
CA ALA A 292 45.11 24.41 -37.29
C ALA A 292 44.10 23.79 -38.27
N THR A 293 43.77 22.51 -38.08
CA THR A 293 42.63 21.92 -38.78
C THR A 293 41.39 22.77 -38.48
N PRO A 294 40.45 22.91 -39.44
CA PRO A 294 39.15 23.51 -39.14
C PRO A 294 38.57 22.88 -37.88
N PRO A 295 37.82 23.62 -37.04
CA PRO A 295 37.02 22.98 -36.01
C PRO A 295 36.19 21.91 -36.69
N THR A 296 36.27 20.66 -36.20
CA THR A 296 35.47 19.56 -36.72
C THR A 296 34.02 20.05 -36.84
N PRO A 297 33.38 19.99 -38.03
CA PRO A 297 31.99 20.38 -38.17
C PRO A 297 31.20 19.69 -37.06
N ALA A 298 30.29 20.41 -36.39
CA ALA A 298 29.55 19.88 -35.25
C ALA A 298 28.95 18.52 -35.62
N GLY A 299 29.59 17.46 -35.15
CA GLY A 299 29.44 16.13 -35.73
C GLY A 299 28.06 15.60 -35.41
N PHE A 300 27.36 15.07 -36.41
CA PHE A 300 26.09 14.41 -36.18
C PHE A 300 26.32 13.25 -35.19
N SER A 301 25.74 13.36 -33.98
CA SER A 301 25.89 12.32 -32.96
C SER A 301 24.93 11.17 -33.21
N PRO A 302 25.41 9.91 -33.23
CA PRO A 302 24.58 8.72 -33.28
C PRO A 302 23.42 8.73 -32.26
N LYS A 303 22.20 8.55 -32.75
CA LYS A 303 21.06 8.17 -31.91
C LYS A 303 20.95 6.65 -31.85
N LEU A 304 21.87 6.06 -31.09
CA LEU A 304 21.86 4.63 -30.78
C LEU A 304 20.78 4.37 -29.72
N ILE A 305 19.59 3.94 -30.17
CA ILE A 305 18.52 3.56 -29.25
C ILE A 305 18.82 2.16 -28.71
N SER A 306 19.15 2.10 -27.43
CA SER A 306 19.27 0.83 -26.69
C SER A 306 17.94 0.08 -26.73
N PRO A 307 17.95 -1.26 -26.90
CA PRO A 307 16.79 -2.09 -26.60
C PRO A 307 16.20 -1.77 -25.22
N PRO A 308 14.86 -1.85 -25.04
CA PRO A 308 14.27 -1.69 -23.72
C PRO A 308 14.76 -2.83 -22.81
N GLU A 309 15.22 -2.47 -21.62
CA GLU A 309 15.49 -3.46 -20.58
C GLU A 309 14.19 -4.18 -20.21
N LYS A 310 14.32 -5.45 -19.82
CA LYS A 310 13.22 -6.19 -19.21
C LYS A 310 12.70 -5.42 -17.97
N PRO A 311 11.40 -5.12 -17.87
CA PRO A 311 10.86 -4.48 -16.67
C PRO A 311 11.05 -5.38 -15.44
N ASP A 312 11.38 -4.75 -14.32
CA ASP A 312 11.49 -5.41 -13.02
C ASP A 312 10.14 -6.08 -12.65
N ALA A 313 10.12 -7.41 -12.58
CA ALA A 313 8.93 -8.14 -12.15
C ALA A 313 8.66 -7.90 -10.64
N PRO A 314 7.40 -7.68 -10.24
CA PRO A 314 7.04 -7.53 -8.83
C PRO A 314 7.25 -8.83 -8.05
N THR A 315 7.65 -8.72 -6.78
CA THR A 315 7.74 -9.89 -5.88
C THR A 315 6.35 -10.28 -5.40
N VAL A 316 5.65 -11.15 -6.14
CA VAL A 316 4.38 -11.72 -5.69
C VAL A 316 4.63 -12.68 -4.53
N VAL A 317 4.06 -12.38 -3.36
CA VAL A 317 4.02 -13.27 -2.20
C VAL A 317 2.59 -13.77 -2.05
N ALA A 318 2.42 -15.09 -2.05
CA ALA A 318 1.12 -15.71 -1.83
C ALA A 318 0.58 -15.37 -0.43
N PRO A 319 -0.73 -15.10 -0.26
CA PRO A 319 -1.37 -14.96 1.04
C PRO A 319 -1.07 -16.14 1.96
N THR A 320 -0.73 -15.88 3.22
CA THR A 320 -0.43 -16.96 4.18
C THR A 320 -1.69 -17.74 4.54
N ASN A 321 -1.77 -18.98 4.08
CA ASN A 321 -2.84 -19.91 4.41
C ASN A 321 -2.48 -20.77 5.62
N PHE A 322 -2.54 -20.19 6.83
CA PHE A 322 -2.44 -20.99 8.06
C PHE A 322 -3.77 -21.71 8.31
N THR A 323 -3.73 -22.90 8.93
CA THR A 323 -4.95 -23.63 9.33
C THR A 323 -5.45 -23.12 10.67
N PRO A 324 -6.69 -22.60 10.78
CA PRO A 324 -7.28 -22.22 12.07
C PRO A 324 -7.33 -23.41 13.05
N PRO A 325 -7.15 -23.18 14.36
CA PRO A 325 -7.07 -24.26 15.35
C PRO A 325 -8.40 -25.00 15.52
N ALA A 326 -8.42 -26.31 15.30
CA ALA A 326 -9.60 -27.15 15.49
C ALA A 326 -9.89 -27.41 16.98
N LEU A 327 -10.56 -26.47 17.64
CA LEU A 327 -10.97 -26.61 19.04
C LEU A 327 -12.20 -27.52 19.15
N ASN A 328 -12.01 -28.82 19.34
CA ASN A 328 -13.11 -29.79 19.28
C ASN A 328 -13.93 -29.92 20.57
N PHE A 329 -13.43 -29.44 21.71
CA PHE A 329 -14.16 -29.46 22.97
C PHE A 329 -15.46 -28.64 22.91
N VAL A 330 -16.43 -29.05 23.73
CA VAL A 330 -17.71 -28.39 24.00
C VAL A 330 -17.94 -28.60 25.50
N GLY A 331 -18.13 -27.52 26.26
CA GLY A 331 -18.46 -27.63 27.68
C GLY A 331 -19.92 -28.01 27.88
N THR A 332 -20.30 -28.37 29.10
CA THR A 332 -21.66 -28.80 29.43
C THR A 332 -21.92 -28.62 30.91
N GLY A 333 -23.11 -28.13 31.24
CA GLY A 333 -23.58 -27.92 32.59
C GLY A 333 -23.93 -29.17 33.37
N PHE A 334 -24.65 -28.94 34.46
CA PHE A 334 -25.14 -29.94 35.39
C PHE A 334 -26.48 -29.50 35.99
N TYR A 335 -27.11 -30.38 36.77
CA TYR A 335 -28.33 -30.09 37.50
C TYR A 335 -27.98 -29.55 38.90
N GLN A 336 -28.71 -28.56 39.41
CA GLN A 336 -28.46 -27.92 40.70
C GLN A 336 -29.69 -27.91 41.63
N SER A 337 -29.45 -27.60 42.91
CA SER A 337 -30.46 -27.52 43.97
C SER A 337 -30.81 -26.05 44.32
N TRP A 338 -31.89 -25.88 45.09
CA TRP A 338 -32.34 -24.57 45.61
C TRP A 338 -31.80 -24.26 47.02
N GLY A 339 -30.97 -25.12 47.61
CA GLY A 339 -30.43 -24.92 48.95
C GLY A 339 -29.56 -23.67 49.06
N ILE A 340 -29.55 -22.99 50.21
CA ILE A 340 -28.62 -21.90 50.54
C ILE A 340 -27.58 -22.43 51.51
N GLY A 341 -26.31 -22.18 51.23
CA GLY A 341 -25.22 -22.48 52.15
C GLY A 341 -23.92 -22.86 51.44
N SER A 342 -23.07 -23.59 52.15
CA SER A 342 -21.84 -24.15 51.63
C SER A 342 -21.68 -25.62 52.00
N SER A 343 -20.72 -26.29 51.37
CA SER A 343 -20.26 -27.63 51.73
C SER A 343 -19.73 -27.76 53.17
N VAL A 344 -19.57 -26.64 53.89
CA VAL A 344 -19.20 -26.56 55.31
C VAL A 344 -20.42 -26.29 56.20
N THR A 345 -21.44 -25.57 55.70
CA THR A 345 -22.64 -25.21 56.48
C THR A 345 -23.85 -24.97 55.59
N ALA A 346 -24.86 -25.85 55.67
CA ALA A 346 -26.18 -25.61 55.11
C ALA A 346 -26.94 -24.57 55.96
N LYS A 347 -27.56 -23.57 55.30
CA LYS A 347 -28.41 -22.55 55.95
C LYS A 347 -29.90 -22.83 55.75
N TYR A 348 -30.27 -23.25 54.55
CA TYR A 348 -31.65 -23.54 54.17
C TYR A 348 -31.68 -24.61 53.07
N GLY A 349 -32.53 -25.63 53.21
CA GLY A 349 -32.51 -26.78 52.30
C GLY A 349 -31.24 -27.64 52.42
N GLY A 350 -31.06 -28.57 51.47
CA GLY A 350 -29.84 -29.37 51.34
C GLY A 350 -28.91 -28.75 50.29
N VAL A 351 -27.64 -28.57 50.66
CA VAL A 351 -26.60 -28.09 49.75
C VAL A 351 -26.24 -29.18 48.74
N ASP A 352 -26.12 -28.81 47.46
CA ASP A 352 -25.81 -29.74 46.38
C ASP A 352 -24.40 -30.32 46.52
N SER A 353 -24.26 -31.64 46.36
CA SER A 353 -22.96 -32.33 46.47
C SER A 353 -22.02 -32.03 45.31
N SER A 354 -22.50 -31.38 44.25
CA SER A 354 -21.73 -30.93 43.09
C SER A 354 -21.11 -29.54 43.27
N ILE A 355 -21.46 -28.82 44.35
CA ILE A 355 -21.11 -27.40 44.53
C ILE A 355 -20.34 -27.15 45.85
N VAL A 356 -19.59 -26.04 45.94
CA VAL A 356 -18.85 -25.64 47.16
C VAL A 356 -19.61 -24.61 47.99
N ILE A 357 -20.18 -23.58 47.37
CA ILE A 357 -21.05 -22.57 48.00
C ILE A 357 -22.14 -22.13 47.02
N GLU A 358 -23.36 -21.88 47.48
CA GLU A 358 -24.47 -21.60 46.57
C GLU A 358 -25.54 -20.66 47.14
N ASN A 359 -26.18 -19.97 46.20
CA ASN A 359 -27.47 -19.31 46.35
C ASN A 359 -27.48 -18.18 47.39
N TYR A 360 -26.42 -17.37 47.44
CA TYR A 360 -26.38 -16.12 48.21
C TYR A 360 -26.52 -14.91 47.27
N GLU A 361 -27.28 -13.90 47.68
CA GLU A 361 -27.42 -12.65 46.90
C GLU A 361 -26.08 -11.89 46.72
N ASN A 362 -25.12 -12.07 47.63
CA ASN A 362 -23.86 -11.35 47.63
C ASN A 362 -22.69 -12.27 48.02
N TYR A 363 -21.58 -12.13 47.29
CA TYR A 363 -20.30 -12.76 47.55
C TYR A 363 -19.20 -11.70 47.50
N LYS A 364 -18.35 -11.64 48.52
CA LYS A 364 -17.24 -10.67 48.59
C LYS A 364 -15.98 -11.26 49.21
N THR A 365 -14.88 -11.28 48.44
CA THR A 365 -13.56 -11.58 49.02
C THR A 365 -13.16 -10.53 50.06
N ASP A 366 -12.49 -10.95 51.12
CA ASP A 366 -11.91 -10.04 52.12
C ASP A 366 -10.97 -9.00 51.47
N VAL A 367 -10.86 -7.82 52.09
CA VAL A 367 -10.07 -6.67 51.59
C VAL A 367 -8.57 -6.96 51.42
N SER A 368 -8.06 -8.03 52.05
CA SER A 368 -6.70 -8.55 51.83
C SER A 368 -6.49 -9.18 50.45
N HIS A 369 -7.55 -9.49 49.70
CA HIS A 369 -7.49 -10.12 48.38
C HIS A 369 -7.46 -9.09 47.25
N SER A 370 -6.33 -9.02 46.54
CA SER A 370 -6.09 -8.13 45.40
C SER A 370 -5.88 -8.93 44.12
N ALA A 371 -5.79 -8.28 42.96
CA ALA A 371 -5.46 -8.93 41.69
C ALA A 371 -4.08 -9.64 41.70
N THR A 372 -3.16 -9.26 42.62
CA THR A 372 -1.86 -9.93 42.83
C THR A 372 -1.85 -10.93 43.99
N ASN A 373 -2.87 -10.89 44.86
CA ASN A 373 -3.09 -11.81 45.98
C ASN A 373 -4.55 -12.31 45.98
N PRO A 374 -4.98 -13.06 44.95
CA PRO A 374 -6.38 -13.46 44.81
C PRO A 374 -6.80 -14.49 45.86
N PHE A 375 -8.11 -14.63 46.09
CA PHE A 375 -8.69 -15.80 46.73
C PHE A 375 -8.46 -17.01 45.80
N GLU A 376 -7.73 -18.02 46.28
CA GLU A 376 -7.30 -19.14 45.43
C GLU A 376 -8.28 -20.31 45.54
N ILE A 377 -8.57 -20.95 44.40
CA ILE A 377 -9.42 -22.13 44.25
C ILE A 377 -8.65 -23.15 43.41
N ILE A 378 -8.55 -24.39 43.87
CA ILE A 378 -7.81 -25.47 43.20
C ILE A 378 -8.68 -26.71 43.14
N THR A 379 -8.80 -27.31 41.95
CA THR A 379 -9.52 -28.57 41.71
C THR A 379 -8.67 -29.53 40.86
N GLY A 380 -8.86 -30.84 41.00
CA GLY A 380 -8.16 -31.88 40.22
C GLY A 380 -7.20 -32.79 41.01
N THR A 381 -6.77 -33.85 40.32
CA THR A 381 -5.75 -34.87 40.68
C THR A 381 -5.60 -35.25 42.17
N GLY A 382 -6.47 -36.14 42.66
CA GLY A 382 -6.15 -36.94 43.86
C GLY A 382 -7.34 -37.62 44.56
N THR A 383 -8.40 -36.87 44.84
CA THR A 383 -9.58 -37.33 45.61
C THR A 383 -10.90 -36.67 45.16
N GLY A 384 -10.94 -36.14 43.92
CA GLY A 384 -12.06 -35.36 43.36
C GLY A 384 -12.27 -33.96 43.95
N GLY A 385 -11.66 -33.66 45.10
CA GLY A 385 -11.98 -32.49 45.90
C GLY A 385 -11.66 -31.11 45.31
N VAL A 386 -12.19 -30.09 46.00
CA VAL A 386 -11.84 -28.67 45.80
C VAL A 386 -11.17 -28.14 47.05
N LYS A 387 -10.09 -27.37 46.86
CA LYS A 387 -9.38 -26.63 47.92
C LYS A 387 -9.51 -25.14 47.67
N TRP A 388 -9.60 -24.35 48.72
CA TRP A 388 -9.60 -22.90 48.62
C TRP A 388 -8.76 -22.25 49.72
N ASN A 389 -8.17 -21.09 49.42
CA ASN A 389 -7.31 -20.35 50.34
C ASN A 389 -7.67 -18.86 50.34
N GLY A 390 -8.00 -18.33 51.51
CA GLY A 390 -8.43 -16.97 51.71
C GLY A 390 -9.67 -16.83 52.59
N LYS A 391 -10.36 -15.71 52.45
CA LYS A 391 -11.66 -15.43 53.08
C LYS A 391 -12.66 -14.90 52.05
N LEU A 392 -13.82 -15.56 51.96
CA LEU A 392 -14.96 -15.17 51.15
C LEU A 392 -16.18 -15.00 52.05
N ASN A 393 -16.75 -13.80 52.10
CA ASN A 393 -18.01 -13.53 52.78
C ASN A 393 -19.17 -13.74 51.81
N ALA A 394 -20.23 -14.41 52.24
CA ALA A 394 -21.46 -14.57 51.46
C ALA A 394 -22.68 -14.25 52.34
N TRP A 395 -23.66 -13.52 51.80
CA TRP A 395 -24.85 -13.12 52.56
C TRP A 395 -26.07 -12.80 51.68
N THR A 396 -27.25 -12.92 52.27
CA THR A 396 -28.54 -12.46 51.70
C THR A 396 -28.97 -11.15 52.37
N THR A 397 -29.73 -10.31 51.66
CA THR A 397 -30.14 -8.97 52.12
C THR A 397 -31.65 -8.72 52.07
N ASN A 398 -32.40 -9.46 51.23
CA ASN A 398 -33.83 -9.80 51.28
C ASN A 398 -34.48 -9.76 49.87
N GLY A 399 -35.35 -10.74 49.58
CA GLY A 399 -36.39 -10.60 48.56
C GLY A 399 -36.31 -11.60 47.39
N GLU A 400 -36.33 -12.90 47.67
CA GLU A 400 -36.68 -13.88 46.65
C GLU A 400 -38.19 -13.84 46.36
N ASN A 401 -38.55 -13.99 45.08
CA ASN A 401 -39.91 -13.90 44.53
C ASN A 401 -40.56 -12.50 44.59
N LYS A 402 -41.42 -12.23 43.61
CA LYS A 402 -42.49 -11.24 43.78
C LYS A 402 -43.49 -11.72 44.84
N ALA A 403 -44.02 -10.79 45.62
CA ALA A 403 -45.21 -11.05 46.44
C ALA A 403 -46.43 -11.22 45.50
N VAL A 404 -47.06 -12.39 45.54
CA VAL A 404 -48.20 -12.75 44.66
C VAL A 404 -49.38 -13.18 45.54
N GLY A 405 -50.57 -12.66 45.25
CA GLY A 405 -51.82 -13.11 45.90
C GLY A 405 -51.94 -12.87 47.41
N GLY A 406 -51.09 -12.02 47.99
CA GLY A 406 -51.03 -11.78 49.44
C GLY A 406 -49.95 -12.57 50.17
N THR A 407 -49.24 -13.48 49.49
CA THR A 407 -48.04 -14.14 50.02
C THR A 407 -46.86 -13.16 49.99
N PRO A 408 -46.18 -12.87 51.13
CA PRO A 408 -44.99 -12.02 51.15
C PRO A 408 -43.82 -12.60 50.35
N ALA A 409 -42.93 -11.73 49.87
CA ALA A 409 -41.63 -12.15 49.33
C ALA A 409 -40.80 -12.88 50.42
N ARG A 410 -39.95 -13.82 50.02
CA ARG A 410 -39.09 -14.55 50.96
C ARG A 410 -37.90 -13.69 51.37
N ASN A 411 -37.83 -13.44 52.67
CA ASN A 411 -36.84 -12.59 53.32
C ASN A 411 -35.86 -13.47 54.09
N PHE A 412 -34.83 -13.99 53.40
CA PHE A 412 -33.72 -14.68 54.03
C PHE A 412 -32.68 -13.68 54.50
N ASN A 413 -32.19 -13.85 55.73
CA ASN A 413 -31.10 -13.06 56.31
C ASN A 413 -30.04 -14.02 56.85
N PHE A 414 -29.29 -14.63 55.92
CA PHE A 414 -28.20 -15.55 56.21
C PHE A 414 -26.86 -14.90 55.88
N SER A 415 -25.84 -15.22 56.67
CA SER A 415 -24.46 -14.84 56.41
C SER A 415 -23.50 -15.97 56.73
N GLU A 416 -22.42 -16.05 55.97
CA GLU A 416 -21.33 -17.01 56.14
C GLU A 416 -19.99 -16.39 55.72
N THR A 417 -18.91 -16.81 56.37
CA THR A 417 -17.53 -16.53 55.93
C THR A 417 -16.82 -17.84 55.67
N LEU A 418 -16.59 -18.16 54.40
CA LEU A 418 -15.80 -19.29 53.98
C LEU A 418 -14.31 -18.97 54.14
N THR A 419 -13.66 -19.57 55.14
CA THR A 419 -12.21 -19.48 55.38
C THR A 419 -11.46 -20.62 54.70
N THR A 420 -10.15 -20.48 54.45
CA THR A 420 -9.23 -21.51 53.92
C THR A 420 -9.60 -22.93 54.35
N GLY A 421 -9.78 -23.83 53.38
CA GLY A 421 -10.30 -25.17 53.61
C GLY A 421 -10.30 -26.05 52.35
N SER A 422 -10.88 -27.23 52.48
CA SER A 422 -11.02 -28.18 51.38
C SER A 422 -12.18 -29.14 51.60
N ILE A 423 -12.84 -29.55 50.51
CA ILE A 423 -13.88 -30.58 50.51
C ILE A 423 -13.47 -31.75 49.60
N GLY A 424 -13.84 -32.98 49.96
CA GLY A 424 -13.59 -34.18 49.17
C GLY A 424 -14.73 -34.54 48.20
N GLY A 425 -14.41 -35.35 47.18
CA GLY A 425 -15.33 -35.74 46.12
C GLY A 425 -15.48 -34.66 45.04
N ALA A 426 -15.88 -35.07 43.84
CA ALA A 426 -15.99 -34.18 42.69
C ALA A 426 -16.97 -33.02 42.92
N ARG A 427 -16.56 -31.83 42.47
CA ARG A 427 -17.44 -30.65 42.33
C ARG A 427 -17.39 -30.13 40.91
N SER A 428 -18.50 -29.61 40.43
CA SER A 428 -18.67 -29.09 39.07
C SER A 428 -18.55 -27.56 39.07
N ALA A 429 -19.11 -26.87 40.07
CA ALA A 429 -18.93 -25.42 40.26
C ALA A 429 -18.39 -25.06 41.65
N PHE A 430 -17.69 -23.93 41.76
CA PHE A 430 -17.33 -23.33 43.05
C PHE A 430 -18.52 -22.56 43.64
N ILE A 431 -19.06 -21.60 42.89
CA ILE A 431 -20.30 -20.86 43.18
C ILE A 431 -21.42 -21.39 42.26
N ASN A 432 -22.61 -21.63 42.81
CA ASN A 432 -23.85 -21.82 42.06
C ASN A 432 -24.84 -20.70 42.40
N GLU A 433 -25.47 -20.12 41.38
CA GLU A 433 -26.53 -19.15 41.51
C GLU A 433 -27.77 -19.59 40.71
N LEU A 434 -28.76 -20.11 41.44
CA LEU A 434 -29.99 -20.64 40.87
C LEU A 434 -31.25 -19.86 41.27
N ARG A 435 -31.31 -19.22 42.44
CA ARG A 435 -32.59 -18.70 42.97
C ARG A 435 -33.08 -17.43 42.27
N ASP A 436 -34.36 -17.10 42.47
CA ASP A 436 -35.01 -15.90 41.92
C ASP A 436 -34.64 -14.63 42.71
N HIS A 437 -33.35 -14.26 42.67
CA HIS A 437 -32.80 -13.02 43.21
C HIS A 437 -31.77 -12.40 42.25
N ASP A 438 -31.33 -11.18 42.54
CA ASP A 438 -30.13 -10.63 41.91
C ASP A 438 -28.90 -11.06 42.71
N ALA A 439 -27.80 -11.39 42.04
CA ALA A 439 -26.56 -11.87 42.64
C ALA A 439 -25.38 -10.95 42.32
N VAL A 440 -24.54 -10.64 43.30
CA VAL A 440 -23.30 -9.86 43.11
C VAL A 440 -22.09 -10.65 43.59
N ILE A 441 -21.21 -11.02 42.66
CA ILE A 441 -19.94 -11.69 42.94
C ILE A 441 -18.82 -10.66 42.79
N GLU A 442 -18.30 -10.17 43.91
CA GLU A 442 -17.27 -9.13 43.97
C GLU A 442 -15.96 -9.67 44.55
N GLY A 443 -14.82 -9.41 43.90
CA GLY A 443 -13.52 -9.74 44.46
C GLY A 443 -12.44 -10.08 43.44
N ASN A 444 -11.33 -10.60 43.96
CA ASN A 444 -10.22 -11.08 43.14
C ASN A 444 -10.04 -12.58 43.38
N TYR A 445 -10.29 -13.38 42.36
CA TYR A 445 -10.32 -14.84 42.40
C TYR A 445 -9.30 -15.43 41.44
N LYS A 446 -8.73 -16.58 41.79
CA LYS A 446 -7.92 -17.41 40.90
C LYS A 446 -8.36 -18.86 41.01
N MET A 447 -8.84 -19.44 39.91
CA MET A 447 -9.19 -20.86 39.84
C MET A 447 -8.19 -21.62 38.97
N THR A 448 -7.67 -22.72 39.51
CA THR A 448 -6.74 -23.62 38.82
C THR A 448 -7.32 -25.03 38.74
N TYR A 449 -7.37 -25.60 37.53
CA TYR A 449 -7.73 -26.99 37.31
C TYR A 449 -6.50 -27.82 36.97
N ASN A 450 -6.12 -28.77 37.84
CA ASN A 450 -4.96 -29.64 37.67
C ASN A 450 -5.27 -30.93 36.86
N GLY A 451 -6.43 -31.01 36.21
CA GLY A 451 -6.87 -32.18 35.46
C GLY A 451 -7.21 -33.41 36.32
N GLY A 452 -7.43 -34.56 35.68
CA GLY A 452 -7.42 -35.90 36.31
C GLY A 452 -8.54 -36.18 37.32
N ASP A 453 -9.74 -35.61 37.14
CA ASP A 453 -10.92 -35.93 37.96
C ASP A 453 -12.06 -36.52 37.10
N PRO A 454 -12.11 -37.87 36.95
CA PRO A 454 -13.12 -38.56 36.13
C PRO A 454 -14.48 -38.71 36.82
N THR A 455 -14.65 -38.22 38.05
CA THR A 455 -15.84 -38.51 38.89
C THR A 455 -16.84 -37.36 38.98
N THR A 456 -16.84 -36.49 37.97
CA THR A 456 -17.72 -35.32 37.86
C THR A 456 -19.21 -35.65 37.91
N ILE A 457 -20.03 -34.64 38.23
CA ILE A 457 -21.50 -34.75 38.21
C ILE A 457 -22.01 -33.70 37.20
N PRO A 458 -22.58 -34.10 36.05
CA PRO A 458 -22.84 -35.47 35.60
C PRO A 458 -21.55 -36.23 35.21
N ALA A 459 -21.60 -37.57 35.32
CA ALA A 459 -20.48 -38.49 35.12
C ALA A 459 -19.93 -38.60 33.68
N LEU A 460 -20.27 -37.65 32.81
CA LEU A 460 -19.95 -37.62 31.37
C LEU A 460 -19.22 -36.33 30.94
N SER A 461 -18.70 -35.53 31.89
CA SER A 461 -18.13 -34.21 31.60
C SER A 461 -16.94 -33.87 32.50
N TYR A 462 -15.73 -33.67 31.98
CA TYR A 462 -14.62 -33.13 32.78
C TYR A 462 -14.67 -31.57 32.85
N THR A 463 -15.87 -30.99 32.82
CA THR A 463 -16.04 -29.53 32.93
C THR A 463 -16.03 -29.11 34.40
N LYS A 464 -15.20 -28.13 34.74
CA LYS A 464 -15.12 -27.48 36.06
C LYS A 464 -15.40 -25.99 35.90
N MET A 465 -16.07 -25.36 36.86
CA MET A 465 -16.58 -24.00 36.71
C MET A 465 -16.31 -23.14 37.96
N PHE A 466 -16.03 -21.85 37.77
CA PHE A 466 -16.00 -20.92 38.90
C PHE A 466 -17.42 -20.51 39.33
N ILE A 467 -18.25 -20.05 38.39
CA ILE A 467 -19.70 -19.82 38.60
C ILE A 467 -20.50 -20.70 37.63
N SER A 468 -21.52 -21.37 38.15
CA SER A 468 -22.68 -21.84 37.36
C SER A 468 -23.87 -20.95 37.70
N TYR A 469 -24.39 -20.22 36.71
CA TYR A 469 -25.57 -19.37 36.83
C TYR A 469 -26.71 -20.01 36.05
N ASN A 470 -27.56 -20.77 36.76
CA ASN A 470 -28.74 -21.44 36.23
C ASN A 470 -30.00 -20.95 36.95
N PRO A 471 -30.58 -19.80 36.58
CA PRO A 471 -31.64 -19.14 37.35
C PRO A 471 -33.02 -19.81 37.25
N ALA A 472 -33.08 -21.13 37.40
CA ALA A 472 -34.30 -21.95 37.52
C ALA A 472 -35.15 -21.62 38.77
N GLY A 473 -34.66 -20.74 39.64
CA GLY A 473 -35.42 -19.68 40.28
C GLY A 473 -36.27 -20.09 41.47
N ARG A 474 -37.28 -20.93 41.22
CA ARG A 474 -38.43 -21.15 42.09
C ARG A 474 -38.91 -22.60 42.00
N ASN A 475 -38.77 -23.37 43.07
CA ASN A 475 -39.31 -24.74 43.13
C ASN A 475 -40.69 -24.73 43.84
N THR A 476 -41.73 -25.32 43.25
CA THR A 476 -43.05 -25.41 43.89
C THR A 476 -43.11 -26.32 45.12
N GLY A 477 -42.12 -27.20 45.30
CA GLY A 477 -41.92 -27.98 46.52
C GLY A 477 -41.29 -27.18 47.67
N GLU A 478 -40.80 -25.96 47.41
CA GLU A 478 -40.27 -25.09 48.44
C GLU A 478 -41.42 -24.32 49.14
N PRO A 479 -41.46 -24.29 50.49
CA PRO A 479 -42.45 -23.53 51.24
C PRO A 479 -42.52 -22.05 50.84
N GLY A 480 -43.73 -21.57 50.52
CA GLY A 480 -43.98 -20.18 50.13
C GLY A 480 -43.68 -19.84 48.67
N THR A 481 -43.25 -20.79 47.83
CA THR A 481 -43.26 -20.58 46.37
C THR A 481 -44.69 -20.56 45.85
N VAL A 482 -45.05 -19.50 45.12
CA VAL A 482 -46.33 -19.39 44.39
C VAL A 482 -46.02 -19.43 42.89
N SER A 483 -46.68 -20.33 42.17
CA SER A 483 -46.65 -20.36 40.71
C SER A 483 -47.45 -19.19 40.14
N GLN A 484 -46.91 -18.49 39.14
CA GLN A 484 -47.64 -17.40 38.47
C GLN A 484 -48.60 -17.93 37.38
N SER A 485 -48.61 -19.24 37.15
CA SER A 485 -49.53 -19.96 36.27
C SER A 485 -49.99 -21.29 36.91
N GLY A 486 -50.64 -22.17 36.14
CA GLY A 486 -50.98 -23.53 36.59
C GLY A 486 -49.81 -24.52 36.63
N LEU A 487 -48.57 -24.08 36.39
CA LEU A 487 -47.39 -24.95 36.33
C LEU A 487 -46.90 -25.39 37.72
N ALA A 488 -46.30 -26.58 37.75
CA ALA A 488 -45.69 -27.20 38.93
C ALA A 488 -44.26 -27.70 38.61
N GLY A 489 -43.45 -27.92 39.65
CA GLY A 489 -42.05 -28.29 39.53
C GLY A 489 -41.11 -27.08 39.67
N TRP A 490 -40.14 -26.97 38.76
CA TRP A 490 -39.22 -25.84 38.66
C TRP A 490 -39.80 -24.75 37.73
N LEU A 491 -39.86 -23.51 38.22
CA LEU A 491 -40.48 -22.36 37.56
C LEU A 491 -39.44 -21.27 37.29
N GLY A 492 -39.45 -20.65 36.12
CA GLY A 492 -38.49 -19.61 35.74
C GLY A 492 -38.51 -18.34 36.60
N GLN A 493 -37.77 -17.33 36.20
CA GLN A 493 -37.61 -16.10 37.00
C GLN A 493 -38.94 -15.33 37.15
N SER A 494 -39.20 -14.72 38.31
CA SER A 494 -40.44 -13.93 38.52
C SER A 494 -40.38 -12.53 37.91
N THR A 495 -39.20 -12.12 37.45
CA THR A 495 -38.88 -10.83 36.81
C THR A 495 -37.51 -10.93 36.15
N LYS A 496 -36.98 -9.83 35.61
CA LYS A 496 -35.55 -9.73 35.29
C LYS A 496 -34.71 -10.04 36.54
N ARG A 497 -33.81 -11.03 36.47
CA ARG A 497 -32.79 -11.31 37.49
C ARG A 497 -31.39 -11.16 36.91
N THR A 498 -30.46 -10.65 37.71
CA THR A 498 -29.11 -10.26 37.26
C THR A 498 -28.03 -10.85 38.14
N ALA A 499 -27.14 -11.65 37.56
CA ALA A 499 -25.86 -12.03 38.17
C ALA A 499 -24.76 -11.08 37.68
N THR A 500 -24.12 -10.35 38.59
CA THR A 500 -23.07 -9.36 38.28
C THR A 500 -21.72 -9.80 38.85
N PHE A 501 -20.72 -9.97 37.98
CA PHE A 501 -19.33 -10.16 38.42
C PHE A 501 -18.56 -8.83 38.45
N ARG A 502 -17.78 -8.60 39.51
CA ARG A 502 -16.93 -7.42 39.72
C ARG A 502 -15.54 -7.82 40.24
N GLY A 503 -14.51 -7.20 39.67
CA GLY A 503 -13.10 -7.43 40.06
C GLY A 503 -12.36 -8.30 39.05
N THR A 504 -11.60 -9.29 39.51
CA THR A 504 -10.71 -10.10 38.65
C THR A 504 -10.97 -11.59 38.84
N LEU A 505 -11.07 -12.36 37.75
CA LEU A 505 -11.09 -13.82 37.75
C LEU A 505 -9.94 -14.33 36.88
N GLU A 506 -8.89 -14.88 37.51
CA GLU A 506 -7.81 -15.59 36.81
C GLU A 506 -8.15 -17.08 36.67
N LEU A 507 -8.10 -17.61 35.44
CA LEU A 507 -8.39 -19.02 35.13
C LEU A 507 -7.12 -19.71 34.61
N ASN A 508 -6.73 -20.79 35.27
CA ASN A 508 -5.60 -21.63 34.90
C ASN A 508 -6.12 -23.03 34.57
N GLY A 509 -6.23 -23.34 33.27
CA GLY A 509 -6.81 -24.58 32.76
C GLY A 509 -5.95 -25.81 33.01
N SER A 510 -6.46 -26.96 32.55
CA SER A 510 -5.76 -28.24 32.67
C SER A 510 -4.41 -28.23 31.92
N PRO A 511 -3.38 -28.94 32.43
CA PRO A 511 -2.19 -29.27 31.64
C PRO A 511 -2.47 -30.19 30.44
N ASN A 512 -3.65 -30.85 30.38
CA ASN A 512 -4.01 -31.78 29.31
C ASN A 512 -4.73 -31.07 28.15
N LYS A 513 -4.02 -30.94 27.02
CA LYS A 513 -4.55 -30.36 25.77
C LYS A 513 -5.52 -31.29 25.03
N ASN A 514 -5.29 -32.58 25.08
CA ASN A 514 -6.02 -33.62 24.34
C ASN A 514 -7.13 -34.24 25.20
N PRO A 515 -8.17 -34.86 24.61
CA PRO A 515 -9.23 -35.50 25.36
C PRO A 515 -8.75 -36.80 26.04
N ASN A 516 -9.31 -37.07 27.22
CA ASN A 516 -9.25 -38.37 27.88
C ASN A 516 -10.35 -39.25 27.31
N GLY A 517 -10.02 -40.10 26.33
CA GLY A 517 -11.02 -40.81 25.54
C GLY A 517 -11.76 -39.84 24.61
N SER A 518 -13.08 -39.69 24.81
CA SER A 518 -13.92 -38.76 24.05
C SER A 518 -14.11 -37.39 24.70
N LEU A 519 -13.71 -37.21 25.97
CA LEU A 519 -14.03 -36.04 26.77
C LEU A 519 -12.81 -35.16 27.04
N TYR A 520 -13.01 -33.84 27.02
CA TYR A 520 -11.98 -32.85 27.31
C TYR A 520 -12.08 -32.36 28.74
N GLU A 521 -10.93 -32.16 29.38
CA GLU A 521 -10.83 -31.44 30.66
C GLU A 521 -10.98 -29.93 30.39
N ILE A 522 -12.11 -29.35 30.80
CA ILE A 522 -12.52 -27.98 30.46
C ILE A 522 -12.64 -27.17 31.76
N LEU A 523 -12.13 -25.93 31.75
CA LEU A 523 -12.33 -24.97 32.84
C LEU A 523 -13.19 -23.79 32.34
N VAL A 524 -14.31 -23.53 32.98
CA VAL A 524 -15.24 -22.43 32.66
C VAL A 524 -15.15 -21.35 33.73
N GLY A 525 -15.08 -20.08 33.32
CA GLY A 525 -15.21 -18.94 34.24
C GLY A 525 -16.64 -18.80 34.75
N VAL A 526 -17.56 -18.50 33.83
CA VAL A 526 -19.00 -18.46 34.13
C VAL A 526 -19.75 -19.29 33.11
N GLU A 527 -20.50 -20.26 33.59
CA GLU A 527 -21.64 -20.82 32.85
C GLU A 527 -22.87 -19.96 33.10
N HIS A 528 -23.59 -19.66 32.02
CA HIS A 528 -24.95 -19.12 32.07
C HIS A 528 -25.86 -20.12 31.35
N GLN A 529 -26.31 -21.10 32.13
CA GLN A 529 -27.19 -22.18 31.71
C GLN A 529 -28.62 -21.65 31.68
N LEU A 530 -29.26 -21.70 30.52
CA LEU A 530 -30.55 -21.04 30.31
C LEU A 530 -31.71 -21.93 30.73
N TRP A 531 -32.47 -21.43 31.71
CA TRP A 531 -33.76 -21.95 32.13
C TRP A 531 -34.90 -21.04 31.66
N ASP A 532 -35.79 -21.58 30.83
CA ASP A 532 -36.88 -20.88 30.14
C ASP A 532 -38.25 -21.58 30.29
N SER A 533 -38.48 -22.27 31.41
CA SER A 533 -39.82 -22.75 31.79
C SER A 533 -40.74 -21.58 32.16
N GLN A 534 -41.79 -21.36 31.35
CA GLN A 534 -42.61 -20.13 31.37
C GLN A 534 -43.86 -20.23 32.27
N ASP A 535 -43.71 -20.01 33.60
CA ASP A 535 -44.86 -19.58 34.44
C ASP A 535 -45.05 -18.06 34.44
N ASN A 536 -44.05 -17.31 33.94
CA ASN A 536 -44.06 -15.85 33.83
C ASN A 536 -43.30 -15.37 32.59
N ARG A 537 -43.95 -14.55 31.78
CA ARG A 537 -43.47 -14.10 30.46
C ARG A 537 -42.50 -12.91 30.51
N ASP A 538 -42.53 -12.15 31.62
CA ASP A 538 -41.61 -11.03 31.92
C ASP A 538 -40.30 -11.49 32.61
N GLY A 539 -40.19 -12.78 32.94
CA GLY A 539 -39.03 -13.36 33.59
C GLY A 539 -37.88 -13.57 32.61
N TYR A 540 -36.70 -13.05 32.92
CA TYR A 540 -35.49 -13.36 32.15
C TYR A 540 -34.23 -13.20 32.98
N SER A 541 -33.18 -13.92 32.59
CA SER A 541 -31.88 -13.87 33.24
C SER A 541 -30.90 -12.93 32.55
N ASN A 542 -30.02 -12.30 33.32
CA ASN A 542 -29.05 -11.32 32.85
C ASN A 542 -27.69 -11.54 33.51
N LEU A 543 -26.74 -12.16 32.79
CA LEU A 543 -25.35 -12.18 33.22
C LEU A 543 -24.68 -10.84 32.88
N VAL A 544 -23.94 -10.24 33.81
CA VAL A 544 -23.16 -9.02 33.60
C VAL A 544 -21.73 -9.22 34.11
N ASN A 545 -20.75 -9.18 33.20
CA ASN A 545 -19.35 -9.04 33.59
C ASN A 545 -18.96 -7.55 33.61
N GLU A 546 -18.70 -6.99 34.79
CA GLU A 546 -18.12 -5.65 34.97
C GLU A 546 -16.61 -5.69 35.26
N GLY A 547 -16.02 -6.90 35.38
CA GLY A 547 -14.63 -7.13 35.74
C GLY A 547 -13.75 -7.69 34.60
N ASP A 548 -12.58 -8.21 34.98
CA ASP A 548 -11.60 -8.82 34.09
C ASP A 548 -11.59 -10.35 34.25
N PHE A 549 -11.93 -11.07 33.18
CA PHE A 549 -11.70 -12.52 33.07
C PHE A 549 -10.38 -12.76 32.35
N ILE A 550 -9.42 -13.44 33.00
CA ILE A 550 -8.07 -13.65 32.50
C ILE A 550 -7.81 -15.14 32.36
N LEU A 551 -7.93 -15.68 31.15
CA LEU A 551 -7.59 -17.06 30.83
C LEU A 551 -6.07 -17.14 30.71
N LYS A 552 -5.41 -17.50 31.81
CA LYS A 552 -4.01 -17.19 32.09
C LYS A 552 -3.03 -18.27 31.64
N SER A 553 -3.35 -19.54 31.91
CA SER A 553 -2.52 -20.69 31.54
C SER A 553 -3.36 -21.95 31.32
N GLY A 554 -2.70 -23.07 30.99
CA GLY A 554 -3.36 -24.34 30.68
C GLY A 554 -4.12 -24.32 29.35
N TYR A 555 -4.89 -25.38 29.10
CA TYR A 555 -5.66 -25.58 27.88
C TYR A 555 -7.17 -25.70 28.14
N ASN A 556 -7.96 -25.61 27.07
CA ASN A 556 -9.42 -25.86 27.05
C ASN A 556 -10.19 -25.00 28.07
N VAL A 557 -9.82 -23.72 28.20
CA VAL A 557 -10.49 -22.78 29.09
C VAL A 557 -11.56 -22.01 28.33
N ILE A 558 -12.73 -21.80 28.94
CA ILE A 558 -13.82 -20.97 28.45
C ILE A 558 -14.05 -19.81 29.43
N GLY A 559 -14.12 -18.57 28.94
CA GLY A 559 -14.41 -17.41 29.80
C GLY A 559 -15.87 -17.37 30.23
N ILE A 560 -16.78 -17.33 29.25
CA ILE A 560 -18.23 -17.44 29.44
C ILE A 560 -18.76 -18.57 28.54
N MET A 561 -19.57 -19.47 29.10
CA MET A 561 -20.25 -20.55 28.37
C MET A 561 -21.76 -20.36 28.45
N PHE A 562 -22.46 -20.59 27.33
CA PHE A 562 -23.93 -20.63 27.28
C PHE A 562 -24.43 -22.01 26.88
N ASP A 563 -25.36 -22.59 27.63
CA ASP A 563 -26.13 -23.76 27.21
C ASP A 563 -27.56 -23.70 27.77
N SER A 564 -28.29 -24.81 27.76
CA SER A 564 -29.72 -24.87 28.08
C SER A 564 -30.06 -26.12 28.89
N GLU A 565 -30.93 -25.98 29.90
CA GLU A 565 -31.46 -27.11 30.69
C GLU A 565 -32.93 -27.39 30.39
N ALA A 566 -33.81 -26.38 30.44
CA ALA A 566 -35.23 -26.53 30.12
C ALA A 566 -35.76 -25.30 29.37
N ILE A 567 -36.26 -25.47 28.15
CA ILE A 567 -36.91 -24.43 27.35
C ILE A 567 -38.39 -24.76 27.19
N ASN A 568 -39.26 -23.74 27.18
CA ASN A 568 -40.68 -23.94 26.86
C ASN A 568 -40.86 -24.25 25.35
N GLU A 569 -41.06 -25.52 25.01
CA GLU A 569 -41.34 -25.93 23.62
C GLU A 569 -42.76 -25.55 23.16
N ASP A 570 -43.72 -25.53 24.10
CA ASP A 570 -45.13 -25.20 23.83
C ASP A 570 -45.42 -23.71 24.03
N GLY A 571 -45.36 -22.96 22.93
CA GLY A 571 -45.78 -21.55 22.91
C GLY A 571 -44.64 -20.59 23.21
N ARG A 572 -44.13 -19.95 22.16
CA ARG A 572 -43.01 -19.01 22.22
C ARG A 572 -43.46 -17.63 22.67
N THR A 573 -43.79 -17.52 23.95
CA THR A 573 -44.49 -16.35 24.52
C THR A 573 -43.63 -15.44 25.39
N LYS A 574 -42.31 -15.62 25.43
CA LYS A 574 -41.42 -14.78 26.24
C LYS A 574 -41.31 -13.36 25.71
N HIS A 575 -41.47 -12.35 26.59
CA HIS A 575 -41.39 -10.94 26.21
C HIS A 575 -39.95 -10.49 25.89
N ASN A 576 -38.95 -11.05 26.57
CA ASN A 576 -37.54 -10.66 26.46
C ASN A 576 -36.61 -11.90 26.49
N ASN A 577 -35.63 -11.97 25.60
CA ASN A 577 -34.53 -12.95 25.64
C ASN A 577 -33.77 -12.88 26.97
N ASN A 578 -33.08 -13.97 27.35
CA ASN A 578 -32.03 -13.87 28.37
C ASN A 578 -30.88 -13.01 27.81
N THR A 579 -30.07 -12.39 28.66
CA THR A 579 -29.01 -11.49 28.20
C THR A 579 -27.66 -11.78 28.85
N ALA A 580 -26.56 -11.66 28.10
CA ALA A 580 -25.22 -11.81 28.64
C ALA A 580 -24.33 -10.64 28.20
N ASN A 581 -23.89 -9.83 29.17
CA ASN A 581 -23.35 -8.51 28.93
C ASN A 581 -21.91 -8.36 29.45
N ASN A 582 -20.93 -8.50 28.56
CA ASN A 582 -19.53 -8.19 28.87
C ASN A 582 -19.29 -6.67 28.81
N LYS A 583 -19.45 -5.98 29.95
CA LYS A 583 -19.08 -4.56 30.08
C LYS A 583 -17.58 -4.39 30.31
N GLY A 584 -16.97 -5.30 31.07
CA GLY A 584 -15.56 -5.36 31.42
C GLY A 584 -14.67 -5.87 30.29
N ARG A 585 -13.78 -6.84 30.58
CA ARG A 585 -12.87 -7.44 29.59
C ARG A 585 -12.76 -8.95 29.77
N ILE A 586 -12.56 -9.65 28.65
CA ILE A 586 -12.09 -11.04 28.62
C ILE A 586 -10.71 -11.02 27.95
N ILE A 587 -9.69 -11.60 28.59
CA ILE A 587 -8.29 -11.57 28.15
C ILE A 587 -7.77 -13.01 28.09
N ILE A 588 -7.42 -13.47 26.90
CA ILE A 588 -7.05 -14.87 26.64
C ILE A 588 -5.54 -14.93 26.40
N LYS A 589 -4.76 -15.39 27.38
CA LYS A 589 -3.28 -15.40 27.33
C LYS A 589 -2.68 -16.78 27.11
N ASN A 590 -3.47 -17.83 27.31
CA ASN A 590 -3.06 -19.23 27.29
C ASN A 590 -3.12 -19.85 25.88
N GLU A 591 -3.30 -21.16 25.77
CA GLU A 591 -3.43 -21.85 24.47
C GLU A 591 -4.72 -22.70 24.40
N ASN A 592 -5.24 -22.93 23.19
CA ASN A 592 -6.41 -23.79 22.93
C ASN A 592 -7.65 -23.41 23.77
N SER A 593 -7.98 -22.13 23.85
CA SER A 593 -9.02 -21.61 24.74
C SER A 593 -9.94 -20.60 24.06
N ILE A 594 -11.12 -20.35 24.65
CA ILE A 594 -12.21 -19.58 24.05
C ILE A 594 -12.71 -18.50 25.02
N GLY A 595 -12.88 -17.27 24.56
CA GLY A 595 -13.38 -16.19 25.42
C GLY A 595 -14.85 -16.36 25.78
N ILE A 596 -15.69 -16.56 24.75
CA ILE A 596 -17.13 -16.81 24.88
C ILE A 596 -17.52 -17.96 23.93
N ASP A 597 -18.23 -18.96 24.44
CA ASP A 597 -18.57 -20.20 23.72
C ASP A 597 -19.98 -20.73 24.06
N PHE A 598 -20.44 -21.73 23.30
CA PHE A 598 -21.71 -22.42 23.55
C PHE A 598 -21.46 -23.89 23.90
N GLY A 599 -22.05 -24.33 25.01
CA GLY A 599 -22.01 -25.70 25.53
C GLY A 599 -23.17 -26.56 25.02
N ALA A 600 -23.25 -27.78 25.54
CA ALA A 600 -24.33 -28.73 25.23
C ALA A 600 -24.67 -29.61 26.43
N TYR A 601 -25.67 -29.20 27.23
CA TYR A 601 -26.26 -30.00 28.31
C TYR A 601 -27.51 -30.74 27.83
N ALA A 602 -28.70 -30.15 27.98
CA ALA A 602 -29.89 -30.60 27.26
C ALA A 602 -29.89 -29.91 25.88
N VAL A 603 -29.69 -30.67 24.80
CA VAL A 603 -29.68 -30.12 23.43
C VAL A 603 -31.11 -29.87 22.97
N GLN A 604 -31.48 -28.60 22.82
CA GLN A 604 -32.87 -28.19 22.55
C GLN A 604 -33.03 -27.53 21.17
N SER A 605 -34.29 -27.20 20.86
CA SER A 605 -34.69 -26.60 19.59
C SER A 605 -34.32 -25.11 19.45
N TRP A 606 -34.19 -24.36 20.55
CA TRP A 606 -34.01 -22.89 20.54
C TRP A 606 -33.17 -22.42 21.74
N LEU A 607 -32.47 -21.30 21.61
CA LEU A 607 -31.70 -20.66 22.69
C LEU A 607 -32.02 -19.15 22.77
N PRO A 608 -32.95 -18.70 23.64
CA PRO A 608 -33.29 -17.28 23.79
C PRO A 608 -32.21 -16.48 24.50
N LEU A 609 -31.29 -15.85 23.74
CA LEU A 609 -30.11 -15.18 24.30
C LEU A 609 -29.60 -13.98 23.47
N ASP A 610 -29.53 -12.80 24.08
CA ASP A 610 -28.83 -11.63 23.54
C ASP A 610 -27.43 -11.49 24.17
N VAL A 611 -26.39 -11.69 23.38
CA VAL A 611 -24.98 -11.62 23.80
C VAL A 611 -24.36 -10.28 23.41
N THR A 612 -23.77 -9.57 24.37
CA THR A 612 -22.94 -8.38 24.13
C THR A 612 -21.47 -8.73 24.35
N LEU A 613 -20.69 -8.78 23.26
CA LEU A 613 -19.29 -9.22 23.25
C LEU A 613 -18.35 -8.29 24.03
N GLY A 614 -18.58 -6.97 23.96
CA GLY A 614 -17.76 -5.99 24.67
C GLY A 614 -16.29 -5.99 24.24
N ASN A 615 -15.38 -5.99 25.23
CA ASN A 615 -13.94 -6.10 24.98
C ASN A 615 -13.47 -7.55 25.18
N ILE A 616 -12.94 -8.13 24.11
CA ILE A 616 -12.27 -9.44 24.14
C ILE A 616 -10.87 -9.24 23.56
N ILE A 617 -9.83 -9.64 24.29
CA ILE A 617 -8.42 -9.48 23.92
C ILE A 617 -7.82 -10.86 23.80
N VAL A 618 -7.65 -11.33 22.56
CA VAL A 618 -7.08 -12.64 22.25
C VAL A 618 -5.57 -12.50 22.11
N GLU A 619 -4.84 -12.90 23.14
CA GLU A 619 -3.39 -13.07 23.15
C GLU A 619 -3.05 -14.58 23.04
N GLY A 620 -1.86 -15.00 23.46
CA GLY A 620 -1.49 -16.41 23.51
C GLY A 620 -1.44 -17.06 22.12
N LYS A 621 -1.91 -18.31 22.02
CA LYS A 621 -1.85 -19.09 20.78
C LYS A 621 -3.05 -20.02 20.58
N ASN A 622 -3.45 -20.26 19.32
CA ASN A 622 -4.50 -21.23 18.98
C ASN A 622 -5.87 -20.99 19.69
N ASN A 623 -6.19 -19.73 20.01
CA ASN A 623 -7.36 -19.33 20.80
C ASN A 623 -8.46 -18.69 19.92
N TYR A 624 -9.71 -18.78 20.35
CA TYR A 624 -10.85 -18.06 19.77
C TYR A 624 -11.37 -16.98 20.73
N GLY A 625 -11.68 -15.78 20.24
CA GLY A 625 -12.32 -14.75 21.05
C GLY A 625 -13.79 -15.08 21.37
N PHE A 626 -14.55 -15.43 20.33
CA PHE A 626 -15.94 -15.85 20.38
C PHE A 626 -16.17 -16.99 19.38
N ARG A 627 -16.99 -17.98 19.75
CA ARG A 627 -17.37 -19.08 18.85
C ARG A 627 -18.87 -19.33 18.87
N MET A 628 -19.45 -19.59 17.69
CA MET A 628 -20.76 -20.27 17.55
C MET A 628 -20.54 -21.55 16.75
N LYS A 629 -20.41 -22.68 17.44
CA LYS A 629 -20.08 -23.97 16.83
C LYS A 629 -21.31 -24.57 16.13
N ASN A 630 -21.10 -25.44 15.14
CA ASN A 630 -22.17 -26.23 14.55
C ASN A 630 -22.64 -27.35 15.51
N ILE A 631 -23.41 -26.97 16.53
CA ILE A 631 -24.05 -27.85 17.53
C ILE A 631 -25.58 -27.64 17.55
N GLY A 632 -26.29 -28.51 18.24
CA GLY A 632 -27.75 -28.43 18.40
C GLY A 632 -28.56 -28.70 17.12
N LEU A 633 -29.89 -28.56 17.23
CA LEU A 633 -30.79 -28.61 16.08
C LEU A 633 -30.58 -27.40 15.15
N ASN A 634 -31.21 -27.37 13.98
CA ASN A 634 -30.97 -26.30 12.99
C ASN A 634 -31.39 -24.91 13.51
N THR A 635 -32.47 -24.86 14.27
CA THR A 635 -33.09 -23.66 14.86
C THR A 635 -32.43 -23.18 16.15
N TYR A 636 -31.41 -23.88 16.67
CA TYR A 636 -30.82 -23.64 18.00
C TYR A 636 -30.38 -22.18 18.23
N TYR A 637 -29.88 -21.51 17.18
CA TYR A 637 -29.43 -20.12 17.25
C TYR A 637 -30.41 -19.08 16.69
N ASP A 638 -31.66 -19.44 16.35
CA ASP A 638 -32.62 -18.53 15.70
C ASP A 638 -33.00 -17.33 16.58
N ASP A 639 -32.98 -17.51 17.90
CA ASP A 639 -33.21 -16.46 18.89
C ASP A 639 -31.94 -15.83 19.46
N VAL A 640 -30.76 -16.34 19.09
CA VAL A 640 -29.50 -15.77 19.60
C VAL A 640 -29.18 -14.51 18.84
N THR A 641 -28.90 -13.41 19.54
CA THR A 641 -28.35 -12.19 18.95
C THR A 641 -26.96 -11.90 19.48
N VAL A 642 -26.10 -11.30 18.65
CA VAL A 642 -24.70 -11.01 19.00
C VAL A 642 -24.40 -9.55 18.70
N SER A 643 -24.12 -8.75 19.73
CA SER A 643 -23.81 -7.32 19.61
C SER A 643 -22.36 -7.00 19.96
N GLY A 644 -21.78 -6.01 19.26
CA GLY A 644 -20.41 -5.56 19.50
C GLY A 644 -20.21 -4.77 20.81
N GLY A 645 -21.28 -4.38 21.50
CA GLY A 645 -21.22 -3.52 22.70
C GLY A 645 -21.06 -2.02 22.43
N GLY A 646 -21.07 -1.59 21.16
CA GLY A 646 -21.07 -0.18 20.77
C GLY A 646 -19.69 0.46 20.62
N VAL A 647 -19.62 1.78 20.78
CA VAL A 647 -18.39 2.57 20.54
C VAL A 647 -17.31 2.24 21.58
N GLY A 648 -16.09 2.01 21.10
CA GLY A 648 -14.94 1.71 21.97
C GLY A 648 -14.92 0.29 22.56
N LYS A 649 -15.78 -0.61 22.07
CA LYS A 649 -15.79 -2.05 22.41
C LYS A 649 -15.34 -2.86 21.20
N THR A 650 -14.31 -3.69 21.36
CA THR A 650 -13.66 -4.37 20.22
C THR A 650 -13.14 -5.76 20.59
N VAL A 651 -13.33 -6.74 19.68
CA VAL A 651 -12.60 -8.01 19.70
C VAL A 651 -11.22 -7.79 19.07
N THR A 652 -10.18 -7.75 19.90
CA THR A 652 -8.79 -7.52 19.48
C THR A 652 -8.05 -8.85 19.38
N VAL A 653 -7.55 -9.19 18.18
CA VAL A 653 -6.92 -10.48 17.87
C VAL A 653 -5.41 -10.30 17.72
N GLY A 654 -4.68 -10.54 18.81
CA GLY A 654 -3.22 -10.61 18.87
C GLY A 654 -2.71 -12.05 18.94
N GLY A 655 -1.52 -12.23 19.49
CA GLY A 655 -0.90 -13.56 19.63
C GLY A 655 -0.56 -14.22 18.29
N LYS A 656 -0.63 -15.56 18.24
CA LYS A 656 -0.35 -16.36 17.03
C LYS A 656 -1.39 -17.45 16.79
N ASN A 657 -1.78 -17.73 15.54
CA ASN A 657 -2.79 -18.75 15.19
C ASN A 657 -4.18 -18.54 15.83
N ASN A 658 -4.49 -17.30 16.19
CA ASN A 658 -5.72 -16.94 16.91
C ASN A 658 -6.84 -16.51 15.96
N VAL A 659 -8.09 -16.66 16.40
CA VAL A 659 -9.28 -16.18 15.67
C VAL A 659 -10.10 -15.26 16.58
N GLY A 660 -10.60 -14.15 16.05
CA GLY A 660 -11.52 -13.26 16.78
C GLY A 660 -12.89 -13.88 16.95
N LEU A 661 -13.61 -14.06 15.85
CA LEU A 661 -14.92 -14.70 15.81
C LEU A 661 -14.89 -15.93 14.89
N ALA A 662 -15.37 -17.07 15.38
CA ALA A 662 -15.41 -18.34 14.63
C ALA A 662 -16.86 -18.87 14.55
N ILE A 663 -17.48 -18.77 13.39
CA ILE A 663 -18.91 -19.06 13.19
C ILE A 663 -19.10 -20.27 12.27
N GLY A 664 -19.72 -21.33 12.80
CA GLY A 664 -20.09 -22.55 12.10
C GLY A 664 -21.61 -22.76 11.98
N LYS A 665 -22.42 -22.21 12.90
CA LYS A 665 -23.88 -22.11 12.74
C LYS A 665 -24.35 -20.79 13.34
N SER A 666 -25.44 -20.26 12.79
CA SER A 666 -26.20 -19.12 13.29
C SER A 666 -27.66 -19.35 12.87
N LEU A 667 -28.36 -18.38 12.28
CA LEU A 667 -29.75 -18.52 11.85
C LEU A 667 -29.95 -19.70 10.89
N SER A 668 -31.04 -20.44 11.12
CA SER A 668 -31.53 -21.50 10.25
C SER A 668 -32.00 -20.96 8.88
N SER A 669 -32.33 -21.87 7.98
CA SER A 669 -32.88 -21.59 6.65
C SER A 669 -34.29 -20.99 6.68
N ASN A 670 -35.01 -21.20 7.79
CA ASN A 670 -36.34 -20.64 8.05
C ASN A 670 -36.42 -20.09 9.48
N PRO A 671 -35.64 -19.03 9.80
CA PRO A 671 -35.47 -18.58 11.16
C PRO A 671 -36.80 -18.13 11.73
N GLN A 672 -37.19 -18.75 12.83
CA GLN A 672 -38.33 -18.33 13.62
C GLN A 672 -37.77 -17.63 14.86
N PRO A 673 -37.69 -16.28 14.92
CA PRO A 673 -37.40 -15.56 16.16
C PRO A 673 -38.66 -15.39 17.03
N TYR A 674 -38.51 -15.07 18.31
CA TYR A 674 -39.63 -14.68 19.18
C TYR A 674 -40.47 -13.54 18.59
N THR A 675 -41.79 -13.66 18.70
CA THR A 675 -42.75 -12.87 17.93
C THR A 675 -43.08 -11.50 18.51
N GLU A 676 -42.58 -11.17 19.71
CA GLU A 676 -42.98 -9.98 20.46
C GLU A 676 -41.96 -8.84 20.43
N THR A 677 -42.47 -7.62 20.55
CA THR A 677 -41.69 -6.38 20.41
C THR A 677 -40.90 -6.10 21.69
N GLY A 678 -39.59 -6.38 21.65
CA GLY A 678 -38.66 -6.13 22.76
C GLY A 678 -37.25 -6.66 22.46
N ASN A 679 -37.16 -7.81 21.79
CA ASN A 679 -35.90 -8.46 21.43
C ASN A 679 -35.17 -7.77 20.28
N LEU A 680 -33.83 -7.86 20.27
CA LEU A 680 -32.96 -7.20 19.28
C LEU A 680 -33.17 -7.71 17.84
N ASN A 681 -33.66 -8.95 17.69
CA ASN A 681 -33.98 -9.60 16.40
C ASN A 681 -35.40 -9.30 15.87
N HIS A 682 -36.28 -8.69 16.68
CA HIS A 682 -37.69 -8.53 16.33
C HIS A 682 -37.89 -7.68 15.05
N GLY A 683 -38.40 -8.31 13.99
CA GLY A 683 -38.72 -7.64 12.72
C GLY A 683 -37.52 -7.19 11.88
N VAL A 684 -36.28 -7.59 12.22
CA VAL A 684 -35.04 -7.13 11.56
C VAL A 684 -34.14 -8.25 11.02
N LEU A 685 -34.54 -9.52 11.14
CA LEU A 685 -33.81 -10.65 10.57
C LEU A 685 -34.03 -10.78 9.05
N ASP A 686 -32.98 -11.18 8.34
CA ASP A 686 -33.01 -11.60 6.95
C ASP A 686 -32.50 -13.04 6.86
N LYS A 687 -33.39 -13.98 6.52
CA LYS A 687 -33.05 -15.42 6.39
C LYS A 687 -32.02 -15.71 5.31
N ASN A 688 -31.86 -14.81 4.32
CA ASN A 688 -30.87 -14.93 3.26
C ASN A 688 -29.47 -14.49 3.73
N ASN A 689 -29.33 -14.02 4.96
CA ASN A 689 -28.08 -13.71 5.63
C ASN A 689 -28.02 -14.47 6.96
N PRO A 690 -27.29 -15.60 7.06
CA PRO A 690 -27.25 -16.41 8.27
C PRO A 690 -26.75 -15.67 9.53
N ILE A 691 -26.03 -14.55 9.35
CA ILE A 691 -25.54 -13.70 10.43
C ILE A 691 -26.36 -12.40 10.60
N SER A 692 -27.60 -12.31 10.10
CA SER A 692 -28.42 -11.09 10.27
C SER A 692 -28.83 -10.79 11.71
N ASN A 693 -28.66 -11.75 12.62
CA ASN A 693 -28.74 -11.62 14.08
C ASN A 693 -27.48 -11.02 14.74
N PHE A 694 -26.48 -10.58 13.96
CA PHE A 694 -25.31 -9.85 14.46
C PHE A 694 -25.53 -8.33 14.35
N PHE A 695 -25.01 -7.57 15.32
CA PHE A 695 -25.25 -6.14 15.49
C PHE A 695 -23.97 -5.36 15.85
N GLY A 696 -23.44 -4.60 14.88
CA GLY A 696 -22.37 -3.62 15.10
C GLY A 696 -21.04 -4.19 15.61
N ILE A 697 -20.67 -5.40 15.16
CA ILE A 697 -19.46 -6.11 15.61
C ILE A 697 -18.19 -5.30 15.28
N ASN A 698 -17.27 -5.16 16.23
CA ASN A 698 -15.98 -4.51 16.00
C ASN A 698 -14.82 -5.51 16.16
N VAL A 699 -13.89 -5.52 15.20
CA VAL A 699 -12.75 -6.44 15.13
C VAL A 699 -11.46 -5.69 14.80
N LYS A 700 -10.39 -5.93 15.56
CA LYS A 700 -9.06 -5.37 15.32
C LYS A 700 -8.01 -6.47 15.31
N VAL A 701 -7.34 -6.68 14.19
CA VAL A 701 -6.31 -7.72 14.04
C VAL A 701 -4.91 -7.13 14.24
N ILE A 702 -4.13 -7.65 15.18
CA ILE A 702 -2.78 -7.20 15.54
C ILE A 702 -1.74 -8.33 15.66
N GLY A 703 -2.15 -9.59 15.52
CA GLY A 703 -1.32 -10.78 15.72
C GLY A 703 -0.55 -11.26 14.48
N GLU A 704 0.09 -12.43 14.62
CA GLU A 704 0.76 -13.15 13.55
C GLU A 704 -0.04 -14.40 13.16
N GLU A 705 -0.30 -14.63 11.87
CA GLU A 705 -1.11 -15.78 11.41
C GLU A 705 -2.45 -15.86 12.16
N THR A 706 -3.21 -14.76 12.16
CA THR A 706 -4.50 -14.65 12.87
C THR A 706 -5.66 -14.37 11.90
N VAL A 707 -6.88 -14.67 12.31
CA VAL A 707 -8.10 -14.31 11.58
C VAL A 707 -8.99 -13.39 12.43
N GLY A 708 -9.46 -12.27 11.88
CA GLY A 708 -10.45 -11.41 12.53
C GLY A 708 -11.81 -12.09 12.68
N PHE A 709 -12.42 -12.43 11.54
CA PHE A 709 -13.68 -13.16 11.46
C PHE A 709 -13.54 -14.37 10.52
N LEU A 710 -13.97 -15.55 10.98
CA LEU A 710 -13.89 -16.82 10.27
C LEU A 710 -15.27 -17.46 10.11
N ARG A 711 -15.69 -17.72 8.86
CA ARG A 711 -16.71 -18.72 8.57
C ARG A 711 -16.05 -20.10 8.52
N LEU A 712 -16.37 -20.95 9.48
CA LEU A 712 -15.67 -22.21 9.74
C LEU A 712 -15.87 -23.25 8.64
N SER A 713 -14.88 -24.14 8.47
CA SER A 713 -14.96 -25.29 7.55
C SER A 713 -16.04 -26.31 7.93
N ASP A 714 -16.46 -26.36 9.19
CA ASP A 714 -17.58 -27.19 9.67
C ASP A 714 -18.95 -26.52 9.52
N SER A 715 -19.04 -25.37 8.81
CA SER A 715 -20.28 -24.59 8.65
C SER A 715 -21.49 -25.45 8.30
N SER A 716 -22.61 -25.20 8.98
CA SER A 716 -23.87 -25.95 8.84
C SER A 716 -24.39 -25.96 7.40
N SER A 717 -24.95 -27.10 7.01
CA SER A 717 -25.58 -27.31 5.70
C SER A 717 -27.04 -26.89 5.64
N ASP A 718 -27.62 -26.39 6.74
CA ASP A 718 -29.01 -25.91 6.77
C ASP A 718 -29.15 -24.55 6.06
N ASN A 719 -28.51 -23.49 6.58
CA ASN A 719 -28.47 -22.19 5.92
C ASN A 719 -27.14 -21.97 5.19
N THR A 720 -27.12 -22.36 3.91
CA THR A 720 -25.92 -22.29 3.05
C THR A 720 -25.70 -20.93 2.37
N ASN A 721 -26.59 -19.95 2.61
CA ASN A 721 -26.48 -18.60 2.06
C ASN A 721 -25.19 -17.88 2.49
N ASP A 722 -24.86 -16.80 1.78
CA ASP A 722 -23.68 -15.98 2.08
C ASP A 722 -23.82 -15.22 3.40
N PHE A 723 -22.73 -15.11 4.16
CA PHE A 723 -22.70 -14.18 5.29
C PHE A 723 -22.58 -12.75 4.75
N VAL A 724 -23.51 -11.86 5.09
CA VAL A 724 -23.54 -10.49 4.58
C VAL A 724 -23.11 -9.49 5.64
N PHE A 725 -21.94 -8.87 5.43
CA PHE A 725 -21.42 -7.76 6.22
C PHE A 725 -22.01 -6.44 5.73
N ASN A 726 -22.87 -5.82 6.53
CA ASN A 726 -23.58 -4.58 6.22
C ASN A 726 -23.64 -3.68 7.48
N ASN A 727 -24.37 -2.56 7.42
CA ASN A 727 -24.46 -1.62 8.55
C ASN A 727 -25.13 -2.19 9.82
N GLN A 728 -25.89 -3.28 9.72
CA GLN A 728 -26.42 -4.01 10.86
C GLN A 728 -25.35 -4.95 11.42
N THR A 729 -24.83 -5.87 10.61
CA THR A 729 -23.95 -6.95 11.08
C THR A 729 -22.53 -6.49 11.43
N MET A 730 -22.05 -5.39 10.84
CA MET A 730 -20.66 -4.95 10.92
C MET A 730 -20.53 -3.55 11.52
N GLY A 731 -19.66 -3.41 12.52
CA GLY A 731 -19.14 -2.16 13.08
C GLY A 731 -17.87 -1.71 12.36
N ILE A 732 -16.74 -1.66 13.06
CA ILE A 732 -15.41 -1.34 12.54
C ILE A 732 -14.58 -2.63 12.47
N PHE A 733 -14.10 -3.00 11.28
CA PHE A 733 -13.11 -4.06 11.11
C PHE A 733 -11.82 -3.41 10.58
N GLU A 734 -10.69 -3.64 11.25
CA GLU A 734 -9.40 -3.08 10.85
C GLU A 734 -8.21 -4.02 11.11
N LEU A 735 -7.18 -3.90 10.28
CA LEU A 735 -5.82 -4.30 10.63
C LEU A 735 -5.21 -3.20 11.50
N GLY A 736 -4.62 -3.59 12.63
CA GLY A 736 -3.91 -2.72 13.56
C GLY A 736 -2.39 -2.91 13.53
N LYS A 737 -1.72 -2.25 14.47
CA LYS A 737 -0.27 -2.28 14.63
C LYS A 737 0.26 -3.70 14.84
N GLY A 738 1.31 -4.07 14.10
CA GLY A 738 2.04 -5.33 14.28
C GLY A 738 1.41 -6.56 13.61
N ALA A 739 0.25 -6.42 12.97
CA ALA A 739 -0.39 -7.51 12.23
C ALA A 739 0.54 -8.09 11.16
N LYS A 740 0.74 -9.41 11.19
CA LYS A 740 1.57 -10.15 10.22
C LYS A 740 0.84 -11.36 9.69
N ASN A 741 0.95 -11.65 8.39
CA ASN A 741 0.45 -12.89 7.78
C ASN A 741 -1.02 -13.22 8.16
N SER A 742 -1.81 -12.19 8.46
CA SER A 742 -3.13 -12.32 9.11
C SER A 742 -4.25 -11.86 8.19
N THR A 743 -5.44 -12.44 8.36
CA THR A 743 -6.61 -12.17 7.52
C THR A 743 -7.71 -11.48 8.32
N LEU A 744 -8.31 -10.41 7.79
CA LEU A 744 -9.39 -9.71 8.50
C LEU A 744 -10.73 -10.47 8.42
N ILE A 745 -11.14 -10.90 7.23
CA ILE A 745 -12.33 -11.75 7.01
C ILE A 745 -11.97 -12.95 6.12
N ARG A 746 -12.23 -14.16 6.61
CA ARG A 746 -11.96 -15.42 5.92
C ARG A 746 -13.21 -16.30 5.85
N THR A 747 -13.38 -17.01 4.74
CA THR A 747 -14.31 -18.14 4.64
C THR A 747 -13.58 -19.42 4.25
N ASP A 748 -13.80 -20.47 5.02
CA ASP A 748 -13.36 -21.84 4.72
C ASP A 748 -14.53 -22.71 4.22
N LYS A 749 -15.77 -22.19 4.15
CA LYS A 749 -16.94 -22.91 3.58
C LYS A 749 -18.07 -21.96 3.17
N TYR A 750 -18.66 -22.17 2.00
CA TYR A 750 -19.65 -21.27 1.38
C TYR A 750 -19.13 -19.82 1.23
N GLY A 751 -20.04 -18.85 1.00
CA GLY A 751 -19.69 -17.49 0.60
C GLY A 751 -19.81 -16.40 1.65
N VAL A 752 -19.28 -15.22 1.30
CA VAL A 752 -19.35 -13.96 2.07
C VAL A 752 -19.60 -12.79 1.12
N GLN A 753 -20.39 -11.81 1.56
CA GLN A 753 -20.59 -10.54 0.87
C GLN A 753 -20.25 -9.37 1.79
N VAL A 754 -19.42 -8.44 1.31
CA VAL A 754 -19.04 -7.21 2.03
C VAL A 754 -19.70 -6.02 1.37
N ARG A 755 -20.64 -5.38 2.08
CA ARG A 755 -21.46 -4.24 1.63
C ARG A 755 -21.20 -2.98 2.45
N LYS A 756 -20.19 -2.98 3.32
CA LYS A 756 -19.77 -1.86 4.16
C LYS A 756 -18.27 -1.60 3.98
N ASP A 757 -17.86 -0.34 4.14
CA ASP A 757 -16.45 0.05 4.03
C ASP A 757 -15.56 -0.62 5.10
N ILE A 758 -14.36 -1.00 4.67
CA ILE A 758 -13.25 -1.44 5.50
C ILE A 758 -12.13 -0.41 5.35
N THR A 759 -11.61 0.10 6.47
CA THR A 759 -10.48 1.03 6.46
C THR A 759 -9.47 0.59 7.51
N SER A 760 -8.20 0.47 7.11
CA SER A 760 -7.06 0.22 8.00
C SER A 760 -6.01 1.29 7.72
N THR A 761 -5.78 2.22 8.66
CA THR A 761 -4.94 3.40 8.40
C THR A 761 -3.44 3.10 8.39
N GLY A 762 -3.02 2.07 9.12
CA GLY A 762 -1.59 1.75 9.29
C GLY A 762 -0.84 2.84 10.04
N LYS A 763 -1.53 3.64 10.88
CA LYS A 763 -0.95 4.72 11.68
C LYS A 763 -0.91 4.38 13.16
N ASP A 764 0.05 4.95 13.89
CA ASP A 764 0.00 5.02 15.36
C ASP A 764 -0.75 6.28 15.82
N ASP A 765 -0.93 6.42 17.13
CA ASP A 765 -1.66 7.55 17.73
C ASP A 765 -0.93 8.90 17.58
N HIS A 766 0.31 8.89 17.07
CA HIS A 766 1.11 10.08 16.72
C HIS A 766 1.14 10.33 15.20
N GLY A 767 0.47 9.50 14.39
CA GLY A 767 0.47 9.61 12.93
C GLY A 767 1.69 9.00 12.23
N ASN A 768 2.53 8.22 12.91
CA ASN A 768 3.65 7.49 12.31
C ASN A 768 3.19 6.21 11.60
N ASP A 769 3.97 5.74 10.63
CA ASP A 769 3.67 4.52 9.86
C ASP A 769 3.94 3.24 10.70
N ASN A 770 2.94 2.36 10.83
CA ASN A 770 2.97 1.14 11.65
C ASN A 770 3.24 -0.12 10.81
N THR A 771 4.26 -0.89 11.20
CA THR A 771 4.80 -2.04 10.46
C THR A 771 3.92 -3.30 10.55
N GLY A 772 2.95 -3.43 9.63
CA GLY A 772 2.26 -4.69 9.33
C GLY A 772 2.57 -5.21 7.92
N SER A 773 2.69 -6.53 7.73
CA SER A 773 3.16 -7.16 6.47
C SER A 773 2.54 -8.54 6.24
N GLY A 774 2.30 -8.91 4.97
CA GLY A 774 1.77 -10.22 4.58
C GLY A 774 0.27 -10.42 4.86
N ASN A 775 -0.44 -9.36 5.26
CA ASN A 775 -1.84 -9.45 5.67
C ASN A 775 -2.80 -9.50 4.47
N THR A 776 -4.00 -10.04 4.70
CA THR A 776 -5.10 -10.07 3.73
C THR A 776 -6.35 -9.41 4.32
N ILE A 777 -7.09 -8.61 3.56
CA ILE A 777 -8.38 -8.09 4.04
C ILE A 777 -9.46 -9.15 3.89
N LEU A 778 -9.70 -9.63 2.66
CA LEU A 778 -10.72 -10.64 2.35
C LEU A 778 -10.10 -11.91 1.75
N HIS A 779 -10.37 -13.10 2.30
CA HIS A 779 -9.82 -14.37 1.80
C HIS A 779 -10.89 -15.45 1.60
N ALA A 780 -11.13 -15.83 0.34
CA ALA A 780 -11.83 -17.06 -0.02
C ALA A 780 -10.83 -18.22 -0.02
N ASN A 781 -10.94 -19.14 0.94
CA ASN A 781 -10.05 -20.29 1.05
C ASN A 781 -10.79 -21.59 0.70
N GLY A 782 -10.46 -22.13 -0.46
CA GLY A 782 -11.02 -23.32 -1.08
C GLY A 782 -11.74 -23.02 -2.40
N GLU A 783 -11.84 -24.04 -3.25
CA GLU A 783 -12.37 -23.94 -4.61
C GLU A 783 -13.89 -23.71 -4.68
N ALA A 784 -14.66 -24.09 -3.65
CA ALA A 784 -16.12 -23.92 -3.60
C ALA A 784 -16.58 -22.61 -2.92
N GLN A 785 -15.65 -21.90 -2.28
CA GLN A 785 -15.82 -20.75 -1.42
C GLN A 785 -15.75 -19.45 -2.24
N HIS A 786 -16.46 -18.40 -1.82
CA HIS A 786 -16.39 -17.10 -2.51
C HIS A 786 -16.50 -15.89 -1.56
N ILE A 787 -15.84 -14.77 -1.86
CA ILE A 787 -16.06 -13.48 -1.19
C ILE A 787 -16.27 -12.38 -2.23
N HIS A 788 -17.37 -11.65 -2.11
CA HIS A 788 -17.70 -10.51 -2.98
C HIS A 788 -17.62 -9.18 -2.22
N ASN A 789 -16.86 -8.22 -2.75
CA ASN A 789 -16.78 -6.84 -2.27
C ASN A 789 -17.65 -5.91 -3.12
N TYR A 790 -18.58 -5.22 -2.46
CA TYR A 790 -19.48 -4.23 -3.07
C TYR A 790 -19.23 -2.79 -2.55
N ASN A 791 -18.19 -2.56 -1.74
CA ASN A 791 -17.94 -1.24 -1.15
C ASN A 791 -16.43 -0.89 -1.06
N LYS A 792 -16.02 0.11 -0.27
CA LYS A 792 -14.61 0.55 -0.24
C LYS A 792 -13.75 -0.24 0.75
N ILE A 793 -12.65 -0.81 0.27
CA ILE A 793 -11.52 -1.29 1.05
C ILE A 793 -10.40 -0.24 0.96
N THR A 794 -9.92 0.29 2.08
CA THR A 794 -8.80 1.24 2.15
C THR A 794 -7.70 0.71 3.07
N VAL A 795 -6.48 0.60 2.55
CA VAL A 795 -5.28 0.21 3.32
C VAL A 795 -4.24 1.33 3.22
N GLY A 796 -3.95 1.98 4.34
CA GLY A 796 -3.03 3.10 4.44
C GLY A 796 -1.55 2.72 4.36
N LYS A 797 -0.71 3.72 4.10
CA LYS A 797 0.69 3.55 3.71
C LYS A 797 1.63 2.87 4.73
N GLY A 798 1.22 2.74 5.99
CA GLY A 798 2.04 2.08 7.01
C GLY A 798 2.21 0.57 6.80
N PHE A 799 1.23 -0.07 6.15
CA PHE A 799 1.34 -1.49 5.82
C PHE A 799 2.31 -1.71 4.66
N THR A 800 3.34 -2.52 4.89
CA THR A 800 4.41 -2.72 3.91
C THR A 800 4.00 -3.68 2.80
N GLN A 801 3.17 -4.67 3.13
CA GLN A 801 2.63 -5.68 2.20
C GLN A 801 1.24 -6.07 2.68
N THR A 802 0.23 -5.93 1.82
CA THR A 802 -1.16 -6.31 2.14
C THR A 802 -1.92 -6.64 0.86
N THR A 803 -2.70 -7.70 0.91
CA THR A 803 -3.59 -8.16 -0.16
C THR A 803 -5.02 -7.69 0.14
N GLY A 804 -5.67 -6.99 -0.81
CA GLY A 804 -7.06 -6.56 -0.68
C GLY A 804 -8.02 -7.75 -0.69
N MET A 805 -7.97 -8.54 -1.76
CA MET A 805 -8.75 -9.78 -1.87
C MET A 805 -7.87 -10.94 -2.32
N ALA A 806 -8.06 -12.12 -1.72
CA ALA A 806 -7.36 -13.35 -2.05
C ALA A 806 -8.34 -14.49 -2.32
N ALA A 807 -8.04 -15.27 -3.35
CA ALA A 807 -8.59 -16.59 -3.56
C ALA A 807 -7.44 -17.62 -3.56
N THR A 808 -7.63 -18.73 -2.84
CA THR A 808 -6.71 -19.88 -2.85
C THR A 808 -7.49 -21.18 -2.89
N GLY A 809 -6.99 -22.21 -3.58
CA GLY A 809 -7.59 -23.53 -3.67
C GLY A 809 -6.55 -24.64 -3.87
N ILE A 810 -7.01 -25.87 -4.09
CA ILE A 810 -6.15 -27.02 -4.40
C ILE A 810 -6.65 -27.82 -5.63
N ALA A 811 -7.74 -27.37 -6.24
CA ALA A 811 -8.37 -27.99 -7.41
C ALA A 811 -9.16 -26.92 -8.19
N THR A 812 -9.24 -27.06 -9.52
CA THR A 812 -9.86 -26.06 -10.40
C THR A 812 -11.33 -25.81 -10.04
N THR A 813 -11.68 -24.55 -9.80
CA THR A 813 -13.06 -24.14 -9.49
C THR A 813 -13.95 -23.99 -10.74
N ALA A 814 -15.27 -24.01 -10.52
CA ALA A 814 -16.29 -23.52 -11.45
C ALA A 814 -16.91 -22.15 -11.04
N LYS A 815 -16.54 -21.61 -9.86
CA LYS A 815 -17.07 -20.36 -9.31
C LYS A 815 -16.12 -19.19 -9.55
N VAL A 816 -16.64 -17.97 -9.45
CA VAL A 816 -15.81 -16.78 -9.15
C VAL A 816 -15.58 -16.77 -7.64
N ASN A 817 -14.35 -16.99 -7.19
CA ASN A 817 -14.02 -17.02 -5.76
C ASN A 817 -13.87 -15.60 -5.18
N ILE A 818 -13.41 -14.62 -5.97
CA ILE A 818 -13.37 -13.22 -5.54
C ILE A 818 -13.96 -12.27 -6.58
N LEU A 819 -14.90 -11.43 -6.14
CA LEU A 819 -15.54 -10.40 -6.97
C LEU A 819 -15.34 -9.02 -6.34
N ASN A 820 -14.87 -8.04 -7.11
CA ASN A 820 -14.82 -6.63 -6.71
C ASN A 820 -15.69 -5.75 -7.60
N GLU A 821 -16.83 -5.30 -7.08
CA GLU A 821 -17.65 -4.25 -7.71
C GLU A 821 -17.47 -2.88 -7.03
N GLY A 822 -16.84 -2.86 -5.85
CA GLY A 822 -16.56 -1.66 -5.06
C GLY A 822 -15.24 -0.97 -5.44
N THR A 823 -14.48 -0.54 -4.42
CA THR A 823 -13.16 0.10 -4.62
C THR A 823 -12.13 -0.52 -3.69
N ILE A 824 -10.97 -0.88 -4.20
CA ILE A 824 -9.80 -1.32 -3.43
C ILE A 824 -8.72 -0.25 -3.57
N GLU A 825 -8.39 0.45 -2.49
CA GLU A 825 -7.33 1.48 -2.45
C GLU A 825 -6.23 1.06 -1.47
N ILE A 826 -5.04 0.72 -1.98
CA ILE A 826 -3.90 0.27 -1.19
C ILE A 826 -2.73 1.23 -1.40
N GLN A 827 -2.32 1.86 -0.30
CA GLN A 827 -1.24 2.85 -0.25
C GLN A 827 0.09 2.25 0.25
N GLY A 828 0.10 0.97 0.62
CA GLY A 828 1.30 0.21 0.98
C GLY A 828 2.24 -0.01 -0.21
N LYS A 829 3.52 -0.28 0.05
CA LYS A 829 4.60 -0.32 -0.96
C LYS A 829 4.81 -1.67 -1.68
N LYS A 830 4.23 -2.76 -1.15
CA LYS A 830 4.15 -4.09 -1.77
C LYS A 830 2.72 -4.64 -1.71
N GLY A 831 1.75 -3.79 -2.02
CA GLY A 831 0.34 -4.15 -1.99
C GLY A 831 -0.06 -5.04 -3.16
N ILE A 832 -1.03 -5.93 -2.95
CA ILE A 832 -1.74 -6.65 -4.02
C ILE A 832 -3.22 -6.26 -3.95
N GLY A 833 -3.81 -5.72 -5.01
CA GLY A 833 -5.24 -5.39 -5.04
C GLY A 833 -6.08 -6.67 -4.95
N MET A 834 -5.89 -7.57 -5.92
CA MET A 834 -6.51 -8.89 -5.96
C MET A 834 -5.48 -9.99 -6.29
N TYR A 835 -5.53 -11.10 -5.56
CA TYR A 835 -4.69 -12.29 -5.75
C TYR A 835 -5.56 -13.49 -6.10
N VAL A 836 -5.23 -14.17 -7.20
CA VAL A 836 -5.88 -15.41 -7.68
C VAL A 836 -4.78 -16.43 -7.97
N ASP A 837 -4.85 -17.59 -7.32
CA ASP A 837 -3.95 -18.72 -7.56
C ASP A 837 -4.32 -19.53 -8.81
N GLU A 838 -3.56 -20.58 -9.14
CA GLU A 838 -3.75 -21.39 -10.34
C GLU A 838 -5.06 -22.19 -10.39
N TYR A 839 -5.78 -22.30 -9.27
CA TYR A 839 -7.00 -23.11 -9.13
C TYR A 839 -8.28 -22.29 -9.06
N THR A 840 -8.17 -21.01 -8.70
CA THR A 840 -9.30 -20.13 -8.40
C THR A 840 -9.60 -19.12 -9.53
N LYS A 841 -10.70 -18.38 -9.38
CA LYS A 841 -11.10 -17.33 -10.34
C LYS A 841 -11.44 -16.02 -9.67
N GLY A 842 -11.05 -14.92 -10.33
CA GLY A 842 -11.34 -13.56 -9.90
C GLY A 842 -12.14 -12.76 -10.93
N LYS A 843 -12.89 -11.78 -10.45
CA LYS A 843 -13.53 -10.76 -11.30
C LYS A 843 -13.45 -9.39 -10.63
N SER A 844 -13.16 -8.35 -11.40
CA SER A 844 -13.36 -6.97 -10.95
C SER A 844 -14.15 -6.20 -12.00
N SER A 845 -15.18 -5.49 -11.56
CA SER A 845 -15.90 -4.45 -12.31
C SER A 845 -15.77 -3.06 -11.69
N GLY A 846 -15.28 -2.98 -10.46
CA GLY A 846 -15.07 -1.75 -9.71
C GLY A 846 -13.72 -1.07 -9.99
N THR A 847 -13.18 -0.41 -8.96
CA THR A 847 -11.89 0.30 -9.01
C THR A 847 -10.82 -0.42 -8.17
N ILE A 848 -9.60 -0.51 -8.69
CA ILE A 848 -8.40 -0.96 -7.97
C ILE A 848 -7.34 0.13 -8.10
N LYS A 849 -6.83 0.64 -6.98
CA LYS A 849 -5.87 1.74 -6.93
C LYS A 849 -4.72 1.42 -6.00
N MET A 850 -3.53 1.33 -6.57
CA MET A 850 -2.29 0.97 -5.90
C MET A 850 -1.35 2.19 -5.88
N SER A 851 -1.44 3.01 -4.84
CA SER A 851 -0.79 4.33 -4.78
C SER A 851 0.48 4.39 -3.93
N GLY A 852 0.98 3.25 -3.44
CA GLY A 852 2.18 3.22 -2.63
C GLY A 852 3.43 3.68 -3.39
N ALA A 853 4.31 4.39 -2.68
CA ALA A 853 5.66 4.71 -3.12
C ALA A 853 6.68 3.81 -2.37
N GLY A 854 7.88 3.64 -2.91
CA GLY A 854 8.94 2.93 -2.18
C GLY A 854 9.53 3.77 -1.04
N ASP A 855 10.35 3.13 -0.21
CA ASP A 855 10.97 3.80 0.95
C ASP A 855 11.90 4.92 0.53
N VAL A 856 11.87 6.04 1.25
CA VAL A 856 12.82 7.14 1.05
C VAL A 856 14.12 6.81 1.77
N ASP A 857 15.24 6.79 1.05
CA ASP A 857 16.56 6.58 1.65
C ASP A 857 17.03 7.80 2.46
N ALA A 858 18.14 7.67 3.20
CA ALA A 858 18.70 8.75 4.01
C ALA A 858 19.19 9.98 3.20
N LYS A 859 19.21 9.89 1.86
CA LYS A 859 19.58 10.98 0.94
C LYS A 859 18.34 11.61 0.28
N GLY A 860 17.13 11.15 0.60
CA GLY A 860 15.89 11.64 0.01
C GLY A 860 15.45 10.92 -1.27
N ASN A 861 16.14 9.86 -1.70
CA ASN A 861 15.76 9.12 -2.91
C ASN A 861 14.60 8.16 -2.60
N VAL A 862 13.50 8.29 -3.35
CA VAL A 862 12.37 7.37 -3.27
C VAL A 862 12.73 6.04 -3.94
N GLY A 863 12.71 4.96 -3.17
CA GLY A 863 12.88 3.59 -3.66
C GLY A 863 11.73 3.13 -4.56
N SER A 864 11.84 1.92 -5.11
CA SER A 864 10.78 1.36 -5.94
C SER A 864 9.68 0.73 -5.09
N ALA A 865 8.42 1.01 -5.41
CA ALA A 865 7.30 0.18 -4.96
C ALA A 865 7.19 -1.08 -5.83
N GLU A 866 6.71 -2.16 -5.24
CA GLU A 866 6.47 -3.49 -5.83
C GLU A 866 4.97 -3.83 -5.76
N ASN A 867 4.13 -2.89 -6.18
CA ASN A 867 2.68 -3.02 -6.12
C ASN A 867 2.12 -3.83 -7.30
N VAL A 868 1.07 -4.61 -7.05
CA VAL A 868 0.35 -5.34 -8.10
C VAL A 868 -1.14 -5.03 -8.01
N GLY A 869 -1.76 -4.55 -9.07
CA GLY A 869 -3.22 -4.35 -9.10
C GLY A 869 -3.94 -5.69 -9.04
N ILE A 870 -3.64 -6.58 -9.99
CA ILE A 870 -4.15 -7.94 -10.09
C ILE A 870 -2.96 -8.90 -10.28
N SER A 871 -2.81 -9.86 -9.37
CA SER A 871 -1.90 -11.00 -9.50
C SER A 871 -2.72 -12.24 -9.85
N ASN A 872 -2.60 -12.74 -11.07
CA ASN A 872 -3.42 -13.85 -11.56
C ASN A 872 -2.58 -15.03 -12.07
N ALA A 873 -2.74 -16.20 -11.43
CA ALA A 873 -2.27 -17.48 -11.94
C ALA A 873 -3.41 -18.38 -12.47
N GLY A 874 -4.67 -18.11 -12.13
CA GLY A 874 -5.86 -18.83 -12.56
C GLY A 874 -6.61 -18.11 -13.69
N ASP A 875 -7.94 -18.04 -13.61
CA ASP A 875 -8.75 -17.23 -14.53
C ASP A 875 -9.18 -15.89 -13.91
N PHE A 876 -9.01 -14.79 -14.63
CA PHE A 876 -9.48 -13.47 -14.21
C PHE A 876 -10.34 -12.76 -15.27
N GLU A 877 -11.40 -12.07 -14.86
CA GLU A 877 -12.13 -11.12 -15.71
C GLU A 877 -12.02 -9.69 -15.17
N PHE A 878 -11.42 -8.78 -15.96
CA PHE A 878 -11.25 -7.38 -15.59
C PHE A 878 -12.12 -6.44 -16.46
N LEU A 879 -12.90 -5.59 -15.79
CA LEU A 879 -13.48 -4.37 -16.33
C LEU A 879 -13.49 -3.28 -15.24
N GLY A 880 -13.72 -2.02 -15.63
CA GLY A 880 -13.67 -0.89 -14.68
C GLY A 880 -12.33 -0.15 -14.72
N THR A 881 -11.79 0.24 -13.56
CA THR A 881 -10.60 1.12 -13.48
C THR A 881 -9.49 0.50 -12.63
N LEU A 882 -8.27 0.47 -13.17
CA LEU A 882 -7.05 0.08 -12.47
C LEU A 882 -6.02 1.20 -12.53
N GLU A 883 -5.49 1.59 -11.37
CA GLU A 883 -4.38 2.55 -11.22
C GLU A 883 -3.24 1.89 -10.45
N VAL A 884 -2.01 1.98 -10.97
CA VAL A 884 -0.80 1.45 -10.30
C VAL A 884 0.38 2.43 -10.38
N ASN A 885 1.15 2.51 -9.30
CA ASN A 885 2.32 3.38 -9.18
C ASN A 885 3.57 2.60 -8.72
N GLY A 886 4.68 2.80 -9.42
CA GLY A 886 6.04 2.42 -8.97
C GLY A 886 6.84 1.56 -9.95
N LYS A 887 8.17 1.73 -9.95
CA LYS A 887 9.08 1.10 -10.92
C LYS A 887 9.01 -0.43 -11.00
N LYS A 888 8.87 -1.13 -9.88
CA LYS A 888 8.76 -2.60 -9.84
C LYS A 888 7.31 -3.08 -9.74
N SER A 889 6.37 -2.26 -10.18
CA SER A 889 4.93 -2.48 -10.01
C SER A 889 4.26 -2.86 -11.33
N SER A 890 3.17 -3.63 -11.24
CA SER A 890 2.39 -4.08 -12.40
C SER A 890 0.89 -3.83 -12.21
N GLY A 891 0.20 -3.44 -13.29
CA GLY A 891 -1.25 -3.30 -13.26
C GLY A 891 -1.90 -4.67 -13.16
N ILE A 892 -1.67 -5.51 -14.18
CA ILE A 892 -1.99 -6.93 -14.17
C ILE A 892 -0.69 -7.72 -14.37
N TYR A 893 -0.32 -8.52 -13.37
CA TYR A 893 0.74 -9.51 -13.45
C TYR A 893 0.09 -10.89 -13.66
N ASN A 894 0.25 -11.45 -14.85
CA ASN A 894 -0.47 -12.64 -15.30
C ASN A 894 0.46 -13.82 -15.61
N THR A 895 0.23 -14.93 -14.93
CA THR A 895 0.77 -16.26 -15.23
C THR A 895 -0.35 -17.29 -15.46
N GLY A 896 -1.59 -16.83 -15.68
CA GLY A 896 -2.77 -17.63 -16.02
C GLY A 896 -3.50 -17.08 -17.24
N THR A 897 -4.83 -17.04 -17.18
CA THR A 897 -5.70 -16.46 -18.21
C THR A 897 -6.43 -15.22 -17.69
N THR A 898 -6.29 -14.08 -18.36
CA THR A 898 -7.05 -12.85 -18.06
C THR A 898 -7.88 -12.43 -19.28
N THR A 899 -9.18 -12.22 -19.08
CA THR A 899 -10.05 -11.54 -20.05
C THR A 899 -10.25 -10.09 -19.62
N ILE A 900 -10.09 -9.14 -20.54
CA ILE A 900 -10.46 -7.74 -20.35
C ILE A 900 -11.78 -7.50 -21.10
N SER A 901 -12.79 -7.08 -20.32
CA SER A 901 -14.15 -6.79 -20.75
C SER A 901 -14.44 -5.29 -20.63
N VAL A 902 -15.64 -4.87 -21.06
CA VAL A 902 -16.20 -3.55 -20.77
C VAL A 902 -17.66 -3.73 -20.36
N GLY A 903 -18.20 -2.76 -19.60
CA GLY A 903 -19.63 -2.74 -19.25
C GLY A 903 -20.54 -2.63 -20.48
N THR A 904 -21.81 -2.98 -20.30
CA THR A 904 -22.78 -3.08 -21.39
C THR A 904 -23.32 -1.72 -21.87
N ASN A 905 -23.08 -0.61 -21.16
CA ASN A 905 -23.59 0.69 -21.59
C ASN A 905 -22.75 1.25 -22.76
N PRO A 906 -23.36 2.01 -23.69
CA PRO A 906 -22.63 2.62 -24.80
C PRO A 906 -21.46 3.51 -24.37
N THR A 907 -21.52 4.14 -23.20
CA THR A 907 -20.49 5.02 -22.63
C THR A 907 -19.45 4.32 -21.76
N ASP A 908 -19.62 3.03 -21.44
CA ASP A 908 -18.69 2.31 -20.56
C ASP A 908 -17.32 2.18 -21.22
N VAL A 909 -16.27 2.34 -20.41
CA VAL A 909 -14.86 2.23 -20.78
C VAL A 909 -14.09 1.52 -19.68
N THR A 910 -13.13 0.69 -20.06
CA THR A 910 -12.20 0.02 -19.13
C THR A 910 -10.86 0.74 -19.19
N LYS A 911 -10.31 1.09 -18.02
CA LYS A 911 -9.12 1.95 -17.90
C LYS A 911 -8.03 1.24 -17.11
N ILE A 912 -6.80 1.28 -17.63
CA ILE A 912 -5.60 0.84 -16.90
C ILE A 912 -4.57 1.97 -16.96
N THR A 913 -4.16 2.49 -15.80
CA THR A 913 -3.20 3.58 -15.67
C THR A 913 -1.98 3.11 -14.89
N ALA A 914 -0.79 3.22 -15.47
CA ALA A 914 0.47 2.88 -14.83
C ALA A 914 1.39 4.11 -14.74
N THR A 915 1.95 4.38 -13.55
CA THR A 915 2.78 5.57 -13.31
C THR A 915 4.12 5.26 -12.67
N ASN A 916 5.10 6.15 -12.87
CA ASN A 916 6.42 6.15 -12.23
C ASN A 916 7.17 4.81 -12.40
N GLY A 917 7.20 4.31 -13.63
CA GLY A 917 7.93 3.10 -14.02
C GLY A 917 7.11 1.82 -14.07
N ALA A 918 5.87 1.84 -13.58
CA ALA A 918 5.00 0.66 -13.56
C ALA A 918 4.67 0.15 -14.98
N THR A 919 4.54 -1.18 -15.12
CA THR A 919 4.08 -1.82 -16.36
C THR A 919 2.59 -2.12 -16.28
N ALA A 920 1.78 -1.65 -17.23
CA ALA A 920 0.32 -1.81 -17.14
C ALA A 920 -0.10 -3.29 -17.25
N LEU A 921 0.45 -4.04 -18.20
CA LEU A 921 0.20 -5.47 -18.41
C LEU A 921 1.52 -6.24 -18.51
N TYR A 922 1.73 -7.22 -17.64
CA TYR A 922 2.87 -8.14 -17.67
C TYR A 922 2.31 -9.56 -17.80
N SER A 923 2.68 -10.31 -18.84
CA SER A 923 2.33 -11.73 -18.97
C SER A 923 3.58 -12.60 -19.17
N LYS A 924 3.58 -13.79 -18.55
CA LYS A 924 4.67 -14.77 -18.65
C LYS A 924 4.13 -16.19 -18.57
N GLY A 925 4.66 -17.07 -19.42
CA GLY A 925 4.55 -18.52 -19.29
C GLY A 925 3.75 -19.17 -20.40
N ASN A 926 4.02 -20.45 -20.63
CA ASN A 926 3.32 -21.24 -21.64
C ASN A 926 1.82 -21.36 -21.34
N ASN A 927 0.98 -21.28 -22.38
CA ASN A 927 -0.48 -21.24 -22.29
C ASN A 927 -1.08 -20.03 -21.54
N THR A 928 -0.28 -19.05 -21.11
CA THR A 928 -0.78 -17.85 -20.42
C THR A 928 -1.21 -16.78 -21.41
N LYS A 929 -2.28 -16.06 -21.09
CA LYS A 929 -2.93 -15.13 -22.01
C LYS A 929 -3.61 -13.96 -21.29
N ILE A 930 -3.45 -12.75 -21.83
CA ILE A 930 -4.33 -11.60 -21.57
C ILE A 930 -5.05 -11.29 -22.89
N GLU A 931 -6.37 -11.19 -22.89
CA GLU A 931 -7.16 -10.87 -24.10
C GLU A 931 -8.28 -9.87 -23.83
N SER A 932 -8.30 -8.80 -24.61
CA SER A 932 -9.39 -7.84 -24.69
C SER A 932 -10.45 -8.31 -25.66
N ASN A 933 -11.69 -8.44 -25.17
CA ASN A 933 -12.90 -8.58 -25.99
C ASN A 933 -13.59 -7.22 -26.23
N VAL A 934 -12.89 -6.12 -25.94
CA VAL A 934 -13.42 -4.75 -26.01
C VAL A 934 -13.24 -4.16 -27.40
N THR A 935 -14.29 -3.54 -27.93
CA THR A 935 -14.30 -2.84 -29.22
C THR A 935 -14.66 -1.35 -29.05
N GLY A 936 -14.54 -0.57 -30.12
CA GLY A 936 -14.85 0.85 -30.19
C GLY A 936 -13.90 1.73 -29.38
N LYS A 937 -12.61 1.37 -29.27
CA LYS A 937 -11.59 2.12 -28.50
C LYS A 937 -11.93 2.28 -26.99
N LYS A 938 -12.75 1.38 -26.45
CA LYS A 938 -13.23 1.45 -25.06
C LYS A 938 -12.25 0.90 -24.02
N LEU A 939 -11.24 0.12 -24.41
CA LEU A 939 -10.11 -0.22 -23.54
C LEU A 939 -9.04 0.87 -23.68
N LYS A 940 -8.81 1.62 -22.60
CA LYS A 940 -7.83 2.71 -22.53
C LYS A 940 -6.68 2.35 -21.60
N ILE A 941 -5.47 2.23 -22.14
CA ILE A 941 -4.25 1.97 -21.38
C ILE A 941 -3.37 3.22 -21.41
N THR A 942 -3.05 3.79 -20.25
CA THR A 942 -2.21 4.99 -20.11
C THR A 942 -0.99 4.70 -19.26
N VAL A 943 0.20 5.04 -19.75
CA VAL A 943 1.47 4.87 -19.04
C VAL A 943 2.21 6.20 -18.97
N ASN A 944 2.58 6.62 -17.77
CA ASN A 944 3.46 7.77 -17.55
C ASN A 944 4.67 7.36 -16.72
N ALA A 945 5.82 7.21 -17.37
CA ALA A 945 7.06 6.78 -16.73
C ALA A 945 7.58 7.74 -15.64
N GLY A 946 7.14 9.00 -15.66
CA GLY A 946 7.73 10.07 -14.85
C GLY A 946 9.23 10.19 -15.12
N THR A 947 10.01 10.38 -14.06
CA THR A 947 11.48 10.49 -14.13
C THR A 947 12.19 9.15 -14.30
N THR A 948 11.50 8.01 -14.13
CA THR A 948 12.14 6.69 -14.16
C THR A 948 12.59 6.25 -15.55
N LYS A 949 11.98 6.82 -16.61
CA LYS A 949 12.04 6.37 -18.00
C LYS A 949 11.73 4.87 -18.24
N GLN A 950 11.04 4.23 -17.31
CA GLN A 950 10.66 2.81 -17.38
C GLN A 950 9.13 2.66 -17.42
N GLY A 951 8.66 1.42 -17.56
CA GLY A 951 7.24 1.12 -17.73
C GLY A 951 6.81 1.00 -19.19
N LEU A 952 5.89 0.08 -19.44
CA LEU A 952 5.35 -0.28 -20.75
C LEU A 952 3.83 -0.47 -20.63
N ALA A 953 3.09 -0.33 -21.74
CA ALA A 953 1.67 -0.67 -21.78
C ALA A 953 1.45 -2.19 -21.77
N ALA A 954 2.31 -2.94 -22.46
CA ALA A 954 2.32 -4.40 -22.44
C ALA A 954 3.74 -4.96 -22.54
N TYR A 955 4.04 -5.93 -21.68
CA TYR A 955 5.25 -6.74 -21.72
C TYR A 955 4.85 -8.22 -21.73
N ALA A 956 5.33 -8.97 -22.72
CA ALA A 956 5.11 -10.39 -22.86
C ALA A 956 6.45 -11.14 -23.00
N GLU A 957 6.60 -12.25 -22.28
CA GLU A 957 7.73 -13.16 -22.41
C GLU A 957 7.30 -14.64 -22.31
N ASP A 958 8.22 -15.57 -22.56
CA ASP A 958 8.09 -17.00 -22.27
C ASP A 958 6.77 -17.64 -22.77
N LYS A 959 6.48 -17.50 -24.08
CA LYS A 959 5.32 -18.10 -24.78
C LYS A 959 3.94 -17.55 -24.37
N SER A 960 3.90 -16.45 -23.63
CA SER A 960 2.65 -15.77 -23.26
C SER A 960 2.05 -14.98 -24.43
N LYS A 961 0.76 -14.66 -24.34
CA LYS A 961 0.02 -13.90 -25.36
C LYS A 961 -0.70 -12.70 -24.75
N ILE A 962 -0.55 -11.51 -25.34
CA ILE A 962 -1.31 -10.31 -24.97
C ILE A 962 -2.06 -9.80 -26.21
N ILE A 963 -3.39 -9.79 -26.16
CA ILE A 963 -4.27 -9.43 -27.30
C ILE A 963 -5.07 -8.20 -26.90
N LEU A 964 -4.78 -7.06 -27.55
CA LEU A 964 -5.32 -5.73 -27.26
C LEU A 964 -5.86 -5.10 -28.54
N LYS A 965 -6.68 -5.86 -29.27
CA LYS A 965 -7.32 -5.38 -30.50
C LYS A 965 -8.22 -4.19 -30.19
N ASP A 966 -8.38 -3.32 -31.20
CA ASP A 966 -9.28 -2.15 -31.17
C ASP A 966 -9.16 -1.27 -29.89
N SER A 967 -7.97 -1.25 -29.27
CA SER A 967 -7.70 -0.55 -28.00
C SER A 967 -7.07 0.82 -28.22
N GLU A 968 -7.12 1.69 -27.21
CA GLU A 968 -6.46 2.99 -27.18
C GLU A 968 -5.34 2.97 -26.14
N ILE A 969 -4.10 3.12 -26.59
CA ILE A 969 -2.89 2.96 -25.77
C ILE A 969 -2.06 4.23 -25.88
N SER A 970 -1.70 4.84 -24.74
CA SER A 970 -0.89 6.06 -24.67
C SER A 970 0.25 5.93 -23.67
N ILE A 971 1.49 6.18 -24.10
CA ILE A 971 2.70 6.09 -23.27
C ILE A 971 3.49 7.39 -23.35
N THR A 972 3.90 7.91 -22.19
CA THR A 972 4.83 9.04 -22.07
C THR A 972 6.06 8.63 -21.25
N GLY A 973 7.25 8.82 -21.83
CA GLY A 973 8.55 8.59 -21.22
C GLY A 973 8.96 7.12 -20.99
N GLY A 974 8.10 6.14 -21.29
CA GLY A 974 8.39 4.71 -21.05
C GLY A 974 9.49 4.15 -21.96
N ALA A 975 10.24 3.17 -21.48
CA ALA A 975 11.34 2.54 -22.23
C ALA A 975 10.89 1.94 -23.57
N ALA A 976 9.67 1.40 -23.60
CA ALA A 976 8.95 1.12 -24.83
C ALA A 976 7.43 1.26 -24.67
N GLY A 977 6.69 1.34 -25.77
CA GLY A 977 5.23 1.28 -25.76
C GLY A 977 4.74 -0.14 -25.43
N VAL A 978 5.15 -1.11 -26.25
CA VAL A 978 4.98 -2.55 -26.00
C VAL A 978 6.26 -3.32 -26.32
N ALA A 979 6.50 -4.46 -25.65
CA ALA A 979 7.65 -5.31 -25.94
C ALA A 979 7.35 -6.82 -25.81
N SER A 980 7.76 -7.58 -26.83
CA SER A 980 7.55 -9.03 -26.95
C SER A 980 8.90 -9.77 -26.99
N PHE A 981 9.10 -10.75 -26.11
CA PHE A 981 10.36 -11.49 -25.96
C PHE A 981 10.15 -13.01 -26.06
N ASN A 982 11.16 -13.70 -26.62
CA ASN A 982 11.24 -15.15 -26.80
C ASN A 982 10.27 -15.76 -27.84
N ALA A 983 10.67 -16.90 -28.39
CA ALA A 983 9.89 -17.62 -29.40
C ALA A 983 8.56 -18.15 -28.84
N GLY A 984 7.49 -17.99 -29.61
CA GLY A 984 6.12 -18.40 -29.24
C GLY A 984 5.34 -17.35 -28.44
N THR A 985 5.98 -16.28 -28.00
CA THR A 985 5.34 -15.11 -27.37
C THR A 985 4.69 -14.21 -28.44
N LYS A 986 3.55 -13.59 -28.12
CA LYS A 986 2.85 -12.69 -29.05
C LYS A 986 2.20 -11.50 -28.35
N ILE A 987 2.35 -10.31 -28.92
CA ILE A 987 1.48 -9.15 -28.67
C ILE A 987 0.64 -8.87 -29.92
N ASP A 988 -0.67 -8.68 -29.78
CA ASP A 988 -1.59 -8.41 -30.90
C ASP A 988 -2.29 -7.07 -30.68
N LEU A 989 -1.96 -6.07 -31.51
CA LEU A 989 -2.51 -4.72 -31.49
C LEU A 989 -3.38 -4.43 -32.73
N GLU A 990 -3.93 -5.46 -33.40
CA GLU A 990 -4.75 -5.25 -34.60
C GLU A 990 -5.84 -4.19 -34.38
N GLU A 991 -5.96 -3.24 -35.32
CA GLU A 991 -6.87 -2.08 -35.27
C GLU A 991 -6.64 -1.08 -34.12
N ALA A 992 -5.70 -1.31 -33.19
CA ALA A 992 -5.46 -0.43 -32.05
C ALA A 992 -4.90 0.94 -32.44
N THR A 993 -4.99 1.91 -31.53
CA THR A 993 -4.30 3.19 -31.61
C THR A 993 -3.24 3.26 -30.53
N LEU A 994 -1.97 3.34 -30.93
CA LEU A 994 -0.80 3.41 -30.06
C LEU A 994 -0.15 4.79 -30.16
N THR A 995 -0.19 5.58 -29.10
CA THR A 995 0.48 6.87 -29.01
C THR A 995 1.69 6.74 -28.10
N TYR A 996 2.89 6.96 -28.63
CA TYR A 996 4.14 6.86 -27.87
C TYR A 996 4.93 8.16 -27.95
N ASN A 997 5.21 8.75 -26.79
CA ASN A 997 5.98 9.98 -26.60
C ASN A 997 7.17 9.69 -25.69
N GLY A 998 8.34 9.40 -26.27
CA GLY A 998 9.53 9.02 -25.51
C GLY A 998 10.79 9.07 -26.36
N ASP A 999 11.90 8.53 -25.85
CA ASP A 999 13.19 8.40 -26.53
C ASP A 999 13.57 6.95 -26.88
N GLY A 1000 12.67 5.99 -26.63
CA GLY A 1000 12.79 4.57 -26.95
C GLY A 1000 11.88 4.09 -28.08
N TYR A 1001 11.48 2.82 -28.02
CA TYR A 1001 10.70 2.13 -29.06
C TYR A 1001 9.19 2.17 -28.79
N ALA A 1002 8.35 2.57 -29.76
CA ALA A 1002 6.91 2.40 -29.65
C ALA A 1002 6.53 0.90 -29.61
N VAL A 1003 7.19 0.09 -30.42
CA VAL A 1003 7.03 -1.37 -30.50
C VAL A 1003 8.41 -2.03 -30.52
N TYR A 1004 8.64 -2.99 -29.63
CA TYR A 1004 9.88 -3.75 -29.57
C TYR A 1004 9.66 -5.27 -29.67
N SER A 1005 10.58 -5.94 -30.35
CA SER A 1005 10.72 -7.40 -30.37
C SER A 1005 12.20 -7.75 -30.21
N ASP A 1006 12.48 -8.82 -29.47
CA ASP A 1006 13.83 -9.40 -29.34
C ASP A 1006 14.34 -10.10 -30.62
N GLY A 1007 13.52 -10.15 -31.67
CA GLY A 1007 13.76 -10.92 -32.89
C GLY A 1007 12.99 -12.24 -32.95
N ASN A 1008 12.41 -12.69 -31.83
CA ASN A 1008 11.69 -13.96 -31.70
C ASN A 1008 10.23 -13.79 -31.27
N GLY A 1009 9.93 -12.84 -30.38
CA GLY A 1009 8.58 -12.56 -29.90
C GLY A 1009 7.77 -11.75 -30.91
N GLU A 1010 6.61 -12.24 -31.32
CA GLU A 1010 5.78 -11.63 -32.37
C GLU A 1010 5.08 -10.34 -31.87
N VAL A 1011 4.94 -9.34 -32.75
CA VAL A 1011 4.00 -8.22 -32.57
C VAL A 1011 3.16 -8.01 -33.84
N ASN A 1012 1.84 -8.12 -33.72
CA ASN A 1012 0.89 -7.85 -34.82
C ASN A 1012 0.38 -6.40 -34.75
N LEU A 1013 0.54 -5.65 -35.85
CA LEU A 1013 0.24 -4.23 -36.02
C LEU A 1013 -0.69 -3.97 -37.23
N LYS A 1014 -1.39 -4.98 -37.75
CA LYS A 1014 -2.35 -4.83 -38.87
C LYS A 1014 -3.42 -3.79 -38.55
N LYS A 1015 -3.67 -2.86 -39.48
CA LYS A 1015 -4.61 -1.73 -39.31
C LYS A 1015 -4.32 -0.81 -38.10
N THR A 1016 -3.22 -1.01 -37.37
CA THR A 1016 -2.88 -0.22 -36.17
C THR A 1016 -2.49 1.20 -36.58
N THR A 1017 -2.93 2.20 -35.83
CA THR A 1017 -2.47 3.58 -35.96
C THR A 1017 -1.45 3.89 -34.88
N ILE A 1018 -0.21 4.17 -35.27
CA ILE A 1018 0.91 4.47 -34.39
C ILE A 1018 1.22 5.97 -34.47
N ASN A 1019 0.99 6.72 -33.39
CA ASN A 1019 1.36 8.13 -33.28
C ASN A 1019 2.72 8.25 -32.59
N LEU A 1020 3.71 8.81 -33.29
CA LEU A 1020 5.09 8.94 -32.80
C LEU A 1020 5.40 10.39 -32.42
N LEU A 1021 5.76 10.60 -31.16
CA LEU A 1021 6.08 11.90 -30.56
C LEU A 1021 7.46 11.87 -29.88
N GLY A 1022 7.96 13.05 -29.54
CA GLY A 1022 9.26 13.18 -28.87
C GLY A 1022 10.39 12.69 -29.75
N SER A 1023 11.21 11.79 -29.21
CA SER A 1023 12.41 11.24 -29.85
C SER A 1023 12.25 9.73 -30.13
N SER A 1024 11.05 9.25 -30.42
CA SER A 1024 10.76 7.82 -30.52
C SER A 1024 11.28 7.14 -31.79
N THR A 1025 11.42 5.82 -31.73
CA THR A 1025 11.44 4.92 -32.91
C THR A 1025 10.20 4.05 -32.99
N ALA A 1026 9.72 3.68 -34.19
CA ALA A 1026 8.57 2.79 -34.32
C ALA A 1026 8.94 1.36 -33.91
N PHE A 1027 9.81 0.71 -34.69
CA PHE A 1027 10.34 -0.64 -34.47
C PHE A 1027 11.62 -0.90 -35.29
N ASP A 1028 12.33 -1.98 -34.95
CA ASP A 1028 13.47 -2.49 -35.72
C ASP A 1028 13.03 -3.28 -36.96
N VAL A 1029 13.77 -3.17 -38.07
CA VAL A 1029 13.61 -4.00 -39.27
C VAL A 1029 14.94 -4.69 -39.58
N ASP A 1030 14.99 -6.00 -39.39
CA ASP A 1030 16.18 -6.79 -39.70
C ASP A 1030 16.13 -7.37 -41.11
N LEU A 1031 16.88 -6.75 -42.03
CA LEU A 1031 16.93 -7.15 -43.43
C LEU A 1031 17.64 -8.50 -43.64
N GLY A 1032 18.39 -9.00 -42.65
CA GLY A 1032 19.06 -10.30 -42.66
C GLY A 1032 18.29 -11.44 -41.99
N ALA A 1033 17.13 -11.20 -41.38
CA ALA A 1033 16.32 -12.25 -40.73
C ALA A 1033 15.60 -13.16 -41.74
N ALA A 1034 15.22 -14.39 -41.39
CA ALA A 1034 14.44 -15.25 -42.29
C ALA A 1034 13.01 -14.73 -42.47
N THR A 1035 12.37 -14.36 -41.35
CA THR A 1035 11.08 -13.66 -41.26
C THR A 1035 11.21 -12.52 -40.24
N LEU A 1036 10.33 -11.52 -40.31
CA LEU A 1036 10.24 -10.48 -39.28
C LEU A 1036 9.19 -10.86 -38.22
N PRO A 1037 9.46 -10.61 -36.93
CA PRO A 1037 8.48 -10.84 -35.87
C PRO A 1037 7.42 -9.73 -35.78
N THR A 1038 7.67 -8.57 -36.39
CA THR A 1038 6.70 -7.46 -36.47
C THR A 1038 5.90 -7.56 -37.76
N ILE A 1039 4.57 -7.66 -37.64
CA ILE A 1039 3.64 -7.88 -38.76
C ILE A 1039 2.77 -6.64 -38.93
N LEU A 1040 2.56 -6.17 -40.15
CA LEU A 1040 1.62 -5.07 -40.47
C LEU A 1040 0.87 -5.36 -41.79
N ASP A 1041 -0.02 -4.46 -42.22
CA ASP A 1041 -0.69 -4.50 -43.52
C ASP A 1041 -0.77 -3.10 -44.17
N ALA A 1042 -1.38 -3.01 -45.35
CA ALA A 1042 -1.57 -1.75 -46.08
C ALA A 1042 -2.52 -0.76 -45.38
N ASN A 1043 -3.18 -1.15 -44.28
CA ASN A 1043 -4.05 -0.29 -43.48
C ASN A 1043 -3.36 0.27 -42.22
N THR A 1044 -2.23 -0.31 -41.80
CA THR A 1044 -1.37 0.23 -40.74
C THR A 1044 -0.94 1.67 -41.09
N ARG A 1045 -0.89 2.56 -40.09
CA ARG A 1045 -0.47 3.96 -40.24
C ARG A 1045 0.54 4.33 -39.16
N ILE A 1046 1.57 5.08 -39.55
CA ILE A 1046 2.57 5.69 -38.66
C ILE A 1046 2.46 7.21 -38.82
N ASN A 1047 1.75 7.84 -37.89
CA ASN A 1047 1.58 9.28 -37.84
C ASN A 1047 2.75 9.91 -37.08
N VAL A 1048 3.74 10.43 -37.80
CA VAL A 1048 4.88 11.10 -37.17
C VAL A 1048 4.52 12.54 -36.83
N LYS A 1049 4.60 12.88 -35.54
CA LYS A 1049 4.20 14.19 -35.00
C LYS A 1049 5.37 15.03 -34.47
N SER A 1050 6.57 14.45 -34.38
CA SER A 1050 7.82 15.14 -33.99
C SER A 1050 8.90 14.96 -35.06
N ASP A 1051 9.71 16.00 -35.28
CA ASP A 1051 10.82 15.99 -36.24
C ASP A 1051 12.02 15.15 -35.77
N ASP A 1052 12.13 14.83 -34.47
CA ASP A 1052 13.24 14.02 -33.90
C ASP A 1052 13.00 12.49 -33.97
N VAL A 1053 11.89 12.07 -34.61
CA VAL A 1053 11.50 10.66 -34.76
C VAL A 1053 12.35 9.96 -35.83
N ILE A 1054 12.66 8.69 -35.57
CA ILE A 1054 13.28 7.77 -36.54
C ILE A 1054 12.31 6.60 -36.72
N ALA A 1055 11.56 6.52 -37.82
CA ALA A 1055 10.50 5.51 -37.92
C ALA A 1055 11.05 4.07 -37.83
N PHE A 1056 12.07 3.72 -38.64
CA PHE A 1056 12.69 2.39 -38.62
C PHE A 1056 14.16 2.43 -38.26
N ASN A 1057 14.62 1.41 -37.54
CA ASN A 1057 16.04 1.14 -37.34
C ASN A 1057 16.40 -0.16 -38.08
N LEU A 1058 17.31 -0.08 -39.06
CA LEU A 1058 17.63 -1.18 -39.95
C LEU A 1058 18.81 -1.99 -39.42
N LYS A 1059 18.60 -3.30 -39.26
CA LYS A 1059 19.63 -4.27 -38.86
C LYS A 1059 20.07 -5.10 -40.06
N ARG A 1060 21.36 -5.47 -40.11
CA ARG A 1060 21.99 -6.29 -41.17
C ARG A 1060 21.65 -5.81 -42.60
N ALA A 1061 21.69 -4.49 -42.80
CA ALA A 1061 21.14 -3.85 -43.99
C ALA A 1061 22.13 -3.84 -45.17
N THR A 1062 22.09 -4.90 -45.98
CA THR A 1062 22.95 -5.03 -47.18
C THR A 1062 22.21 -4.68 -48.48
N GLY A 1063 22.98 -4.18 -49.44
CA GLY A 1063 22.51 -3.84 -50.78
C GLY A 1063 21.47 -2.73 -50.80
N LEU A 1064 21.47 -1.83 -49.81
CA LEU A 1064 20.66 -0.60 -49.86
C LEU A 1064 21.03 0.21 -51.11
N THR A 1065 20.14 1.06 -51.59
CA THR A 1065 20.46 2.01 -52.67
C THR A 1065 19.78 3.34 -52.41
N THR A 1066 20.36 4.40 -52.97
CA THR A 1066 19.75 5.73 -53.04
C THR A 1066 19.07 6.02 -54.37
N VAL A 1067 19.30 5.17 -55.39
CA VAL A 1067 18.64 5.28 -56.70
C VAL A 1067 17.15 4.99 -56.52
N GLY A 1068 16.29 5.98 -56.78
CA GLY A 1068 14.85 5.92 -56.48
C GLY A 1068 14.48 6.43 -55.08
N GLY A 1069 15.46 6.91 -54.31
CA GLY A 1069 15.24 7.52 -53.01
C GLY A 1069 14.97 6.53 -51.88
N ILE A 1070 14.43 7.07 -50.78
CA ILE A 1070 14.22 6.36 -49.50
C ILE A 1070 12.76 5.92 -49.36
N VAL A 1071 11.82 6.74 -49.86
CA VAL A 1071 10.37 6.67 -49.57
C VAL A 1071 9.54 6.48 -50.85
N THR A 1072 10.01 6.94 -52.00
CA THR A 1072 9.12 7.20 -53.15
C THR A 1072 9.29 6.30 -54.39
N ASP A 1073 10.39 5.57 -54.58
CA ASP A 1073 10.44 4.49 -55.58
C ASP A 1073 9.87 3.18 -55.01
N THR A 1074 8.82 2.71 -55.69
CA THR A 1074 8.11 1.45 -55.44
C THR A 1074 8.87 0.21 -55.89
N THR A 1075 10.07 0.38 -56.45
CA THR A 1075 10.85 -0.64 -57.14
C THR A 1075 12.20 -0.91 -56.47
N ASN A 1076 12.99 0.13 -56.16
CA ASN A 1076 14.35 -0.01 -55.64
C ASN A 1076 14.60 0.67 -54.27
N GLY A 1077 13.71 1.56 -53.83
CA GLY A 1077 13.92 2.41 -52.66
C GLY A 1077 14.02 1.66 -51.32
N ILE A 1078 14.54 2.32 -50.29
CA ILE A 1078 14.71 1.69 -48.96
C ILE A 1078 13.35 1.26 -48.36
N LEU A 1079 12.30 2.05 -48.49
CA LEU A 1079 10.96 1.67 -48.04
C LEU A 1079 10.42 0.44 -48.79
N LYS A 1080 10.78 0.27 -50.08
CA LYS A 1080 10.44 -0.93 -50.84
C LYS A 1080 11.15 -2.17 -50.30
N LYS A 1081 12.45 -2.08 -49.95
CA LYS A 1081 13.16 -3.17 -49.26
C LYS A 1081 12.54 -3.54 -47.92
N ILE A 1082 11.99 -2.57 -47.18
CA ILE A 1082 11.25 -2.82 -45.94
C ILE A 1082 9.92 -3.52 -46.24
N GLU A 1083 9.17 -3.07 -47.25
CA GLU A 1083 7.93 -3.71 -47.74
C GLU A 1083 8.13 -5.18 -48.13
N ASP A 1084 9.17 -5.45 -48.93
CA ASP A 1084 9.55 -6.81 -49.34
C ASP A 1084 9.95 -7.68 -48.15
N LYS A 1085 10.67 -7.11 -47.17
CA LYS A 1085 11.08 -7.85 -45.97
C LYS A 1085 9.92 -8.20 -45.05
N LEU A 1086 8.88 -7.36 -45.03
CA LEU A 1086 7.62 -7.61 -44.34
C LEU A 1086 6.71 -8.60 -45.10
N GLY A 1087 7.10 -9.03 -46.32
CA GLY A 1087 6.31 -9.96 -47.14
C GLY A 1087 5.01 -9.35 -47.67
N LEU A 1088 4.98 -8.02 -47.85
CA LEU A 1088 3.78 -7.30 -48.28
C LEU A 1088 3.69 -7.23 -49.81
N GLY A 1089 2.46 -7.06 -50.32
CA GLY A 1089 2.24 -6.78 -51.75
C GLY A 1089 2.82 -5.43 -52.15
N ALA A 1090 3.16 -5.27 -53.44
CA ALA A 1090 3.70 -4.02 -53.97
C ALA A 1090 2.79 -2.81 -53.62
N ASN A 1091 3.42 -1.71 -53.19
CA ASN A 1091 2.78 -0.43 -52.83
C ASN A 1091 1.99 -0.42 -51.51
N SER A 1092 2.02 -1.50 -50.72
CA SER A 1092 1.38 -1.58 -49.40
C SER A 1092 1.82 -0.46 -48.44
N LEU A 1093 3.08 -0.03 -48.50
CA LEU A 1093 3.61 1.00 -47.58
C LEU A 1093 3.49 2.45 -48.10
N THR A 1094 2.95 2.67 -49.31
CA THR A 1094 2.83 4.03 -49.90
C THR A 1094 2.06 5.02 -49.02
N ASN A 1095 1.02 4.54 -48.32
CA ASN A 1095 0.20 5.36 -47.43
C ASN A 1095 0.63 5.30 -45.95
N LEU A 1096 1.74 4.63 -45.63
CA LEU A 1096 2.12 4.34 -44.24
C LEU A 1096 2.27 5.60 -43.39
N PHE A 1097 2.84 6.67 -43.95
CA PHE A 1097 3.08 7.92 -43.23
C PHE A 1097 1.98 8.99 -43.41
N VAL A 1098 0.88 8.67 -44.11
CA VAL A 1098 -0.24 9.59 -44.33
C VAL A 1098 -0.93 9.89 -43.00
N GLY A 1099 -0.96 11.17 -42.62
CA GLY A 1099 -1.40 11.63 -41.30
C GLY A 1099 -0.26 12.14 -40.40
N SER A 1100 1.00 12.03 -40.85
CA SER A 1100 2.14 12.71 -40.23
C SER A 1100 2.03 14.24 -40.35
N THR A 1101 2.43 14.95 -39.30
CA THR A 1101 2.50 16.42 -39.25
C THR A 1101 3.94 16.94 -39.16
N ALA A 1102 4.88 16.09 -38.74
CA ALA A 1102 6.31 16.37 -38.80
C ALA A 1102 6.82 16.32 -40.25
N THR A 1103 7.83 17.12 -40.57
CA THR A 1103 8.34 17.28 -41.95
C THR A 1103 9.83 16.95 -42.08
N LYS A 1104 10.57 16.84 -40.97
CA LYS A 1104 12.01 16.58 -40.93
C LYS A 1104 12.39 15.24 -40.30
N TYR A 1105 11.41 14.46 -39.84
CA TYR A 1105 11.62 13.13 -39.26
C TYR A 1105 12.36 12.17 -40.22
N LYS A 1106 13.15 11.27 -39.65
CA LYS A 1106 13.85 10.22 -40.40
C LYS A 1106 12.93 9.02 -40.61
N VAL A 1107 12.87 8.51 -41.83
CA VAL A 1107 12.14 7.28 -42.18
C VAL A 1107 12.94 6.05 -41.75
N ALA A 1108 14.27 6.06 -41.95
CA ALA A 1108 15.12 4.97 -41.52
C ALA A 1108 16.47 5.47 -40.99
N ALA A 1109 17.01 4.77 -40.00
CA ALA A 1109 18.40 4.82 -39.56
C ALA A 1109 19.06 3.44 -39.73
N VAL A 1110 20.39 3.42 -39.88
CA VAL A 1110 21.18 2.18 -40.00
C VAL A 1110 22.59 2.38 -39.43
N ASP A 1111 23.12 1.32 -38.79
CA ASP A 1111 24.47 1.27 -38.21
C ASP A 1111 25.21 -0.01 -38.64
N GLY A 1112 25.85 0.04 -39.81
CA GLY A 1112 26.52 -1.10 -40.45
C GLY A 1112 25.75 -1.68 -41.65
N GLY A 1113 26.48 -2.13 -42.67
CA GLY A 1113 25.90 -2.73 -43.88
C GLY A 1113 26.50 -2.17 -45.16
N THR A 1114 25.77 -2.24 -46.29
CA THR A 1114 26.24 -1.75 -47.59
C THR A 1114 25.18 -0.92 -48.32
N ILE A 1115 25.60 0.16 -48.99
CA ILE A 1115 24.73 1.07 -49.74
C ILE A 1115 25.33 1.49 -51.10
N THR A 1116 24.52 1.47 -52.15
CA THR A 1116 24.88 2.00 -53.47
C THR A 1116 24.39 3.45 -53.62
N ILE A 1117 25.28 4.35 -54.05
CA ILE A 1117 25.04 5.78 -54.17
C ILE A 1117 24.83 6.17 -55.64
N GLY A 1118 23.65 6.70 -55.95
CA GLY A 1118 23.26 7.20 -57.26
C GLY A 1118 23.54 8.69 -57.45
N ASN A 1119 22.82 9.33 -58.38
CA ASN A 1119 22.83 10.78 -58.51
C ASN A 1119 22.13 11.43 -57.31
N LEU A 1120 22.76 12.42 -56.66
CA LEU A 1120 22.20 13.15 -55.52
C LEU A 1120 22.46 14.65 -55.66
N ASP A 1121 21.42 15.49 -55.63
CA ASP A 1121 21.53 16.95 -55.49
C ASP A 1121 20.96 17.39 -54.12
N LYS A 1122 21.85 17.80 -53.22
CA LYS A 1122 21.53 18.20 -51.84
C LYS A 1122 20.63 19.46 -51.76
N SER A 1123 20.53 20.23 -52.84
CA SER A 1123 19.63 21.39 -52.92
C SER A 1123 18.15 21.00 -52.91
N GLY A 1124 17.83 19.76 -53.28
CA GLY A 1124 16.44 19.30 -53.46
C GLY A 1124 15.55 19.48 -52.24
N VAL A 1125 14.26 19.74 -52.48
CA VAL A 1125 13.21 19.88 -51.46
C VAL A 1125 12.11 18.83 -51.64
N SER A 1126 11.19 18.71 -50.67
CA SER A 1126 10.10 17.71 -50.66
C SER A 1126 9.13 17.76 -51.85
N THR A 1127 9.17 18.82 -52.65
CA THR A 1127 8.33 19.04 -53.83
C THR A 1127 9.08 18.93 -55.16
N ASP A 1128 10.40 18.67 -55.15
CA ASP A 1128 11.15 18.47 -56.39
C ASP A 1128 10.76 17.17 -57.08
N THR A 1129 10.59 17.24 -58.40
CA THR A 1129 10.26 16.10 -59.27
C THR A 1129 11.45 15.58 -60.07
N VAL A 1130 12.58 16.30 -60.07
CA VAL A 1130 13.83 15.85 -60.71
C VAL A 1130 14.48 14.78 -59.82
N ALA A 1131 14.84 13.64 -60.40
CA ALA A 1131 15.22 12.44 -59.66
C ALA A 1131 16.42 12.67 -58.71
N ASP A 1132 17.49 13.31 -59.19
CA ASP A 1132 18.69 13.61 -58.39
C ASP A 1132 18.40 14.50 -57.17
N LYS A 1133 17.56 15.51 -57.33
CA LYS A 1133 17.08 16.37 -56.24
C LYS A 1133 16.15 15.66 -55.29
N LYS A 1134 15.26 14.81 -55.79
CA LYS A 1134 14.29 14.05 -54.99
C LYS A 1134 15.01 13.00 -54.13
N ASP A 1135 15.86 12.18 -54.76
CA ASP A 1135 16.70 11.18 -54.10
C ASP A 1135 17.68 11.86 -53.12
N GLY A 1136 18.24 13.01 -53.51
CA GLY A 1136 19.06 13.88 -52.66
C GLY A 1136 18.30 14.40 -51.42
N TYR A 1137 17.11 14.99 -51.60
CA TYR A 1137 16.25 15.44 -50.51
C TYR A 1137 15.99 14.29 -49.53
N GLU A 1138 15.56 13.14 -50.05
CA GLU A 1138 15.23 11.99 -49.21
C GLU A 1138 16.45 11.41 -48.49
N TYR A 1139 17.60 11.28 -49.15
CA TYR A 1139 18.83 10.80 -48.51
C TYR A 1139 19.27 11.72 -47.36
N PHE A 1140 19.49 13.01 -47.61
CA PHE A 1140 20.03 13.91 -46.57
C PHE A 1140 18.99 14.26 -45.49
N ASN A 1141 17.70 14.38 -45.85
CA ASN A 1141 16.67 14.82 -44.90
C ASN A 1141 15.93 13.66 -44.24
N ARG A 1142 15.71 12.52 -44.91
CA ARG A 1142 14.86 11.41 -44.42
C ARG A 1142 15.61 10.13 -44.04
N PHE A 1143 16.91 10.02 -44.33
CA PHE A 1143 17.73 8.87 -43.93
C PHE A 1143 18.80 9.26 -42.90
N LEU A 1144 19.34 8.25 -42.21
CA LEU A 1144 20.49 8.35 -41.32
C LEU A 1144 21.41 7.13 -41.51
N ALA A 1145 22.63 7.37 -41.96
CA ALA A 1145 23.61 6.36 -42.31
C ALA A 1145 24.83 6.38 -41.36
N GLN A 1146 25.17 5.24 -40.75
CA GLN A 1146 26.38 5.05 -39.96
C GLN A 1146 27.03 3.69 -40.24
N ARG A 1147 28.38 3.64 -40.15
CA ARG A 1147 29.21 2.45 -40.45
C ARG A 1147 28.89 1.70 -41.75
N LEU A 1148 28.25 2.38 -42.70
CA LEU A 1148 27.81 1.80 -43.96
C LEU A 1148 29.00 1.83 -44.93
N VAL A 1149 29.27 0.71 -45.59
CA VAL A 1149 30.19 0.68 -46.73
C VAL A 1149 29.43 1.19 -47.97
N ALA A 1150 29.77 2.40 -48.43
CA ALA A 1150 29.17 3.00 -49.61
C ALA A 1150 29.97 2.70 -50.89
N THR A 1151 29.25 2.38 -51.97
CA THR A 1151 29.81 2.28 -53.33
C THR A 1151 29.04 3.19 -54.27
N THR A 1152 29.71 3.90 -55.17
CA THR A 1152 29.04 4.79 -56.14
C THR A 1152 28.64 4.01 -57.39
N ALA A 1153 27.38 4.14 -57.83
CA ALA A 1153 26.93 3.56 -59.09
C ALA A 1153 27.63 4.23 -60.28
N LEU A 1154 27.91 3.45 -61.33
CA LEU A 1154 28.66 3.92 -62.51
C LEU A 1154 28.03 5.20 -63.10
N ASN A 1155 28.87 6.19 -63.42
CA ASN A 1155 28.47 7.50 -63.97
C ASN A 1155 27.55 8.35 -63.08
N SER A 1156 27.47 8.09 -61.77
CA SER A 1156 26.69 8.91 -60.84
C SER A 1156 27.43 10.17 -60.39
N THR A 1157 26.67 11.23 -60.10
CA THR A 1157 27.16 12.55 -59.68
C THR A 1157 26.53 12.97 -58.36
N ILE A 1158 27.36 13.46 -57.43
CA ILE A 1158 26.90 13.97 -56.13
C ILE A 1158 27.18 15.47 -56.08
N LYS A 1159 26.14 16.26 -55.87
CA LYS A 1159 26.16 17.72 -55.96
C LYS A 1159 25.64 18.35 -54.68
N ALA A 1160 26.45 19.20 -54.06
CA ALA A 1160 26.07 20.00 -52.89
C ALA A 1160 26.26 21.50 -53.17
N VAL A 1161 25.39 22.05 -54.02
CA VAL A 1161 25.32 23.49 -54.28
C VAL A 1161 24.13 24.05 -53.50
N LEU A 1162 24.39 24.63 -52.35
CA LEU A 1162 23.38 25.13 -51.41
C LEU A 1162 23.42 26.65 -51.32
N THR A 1163 22.25 27.29 -51.20
CA THR A 1163 22.21 28.69 -50.75
C THR A 1163 22.53 28.76 -49.25
N THR A 1164 22.92 29.93 -48.75
CA THR A 1164 23.10 30.15 -47.30
C THR A 1164 21.82 29.81 -46.53
N THR A 1165 20.65 30.15 -47.09
CA THR A 1165 19.34 29.81 -46.52
C THR A 1165 19.13 28.31 -46.41
N ASP A 1166 19.43 27.54 -47.48
CA ASP A 1166 19.30 26.08 -47.46
C ASP A 1166 20.23 25.42 -46.45
N ALA A 1167 21.51 25.82 -46.45
CA ALA A 1167 22.51 25.31 -45.54
C ALA A 1167 22.09 25.58 -44.08
N THR A 1168 21.64 26.79 -43.74
CA THR A 1168 21.18 27.14 -42.38
C THR A 1168 19.88 26.43 -42.00
N ALA A 1169 18.89 26.33 -42.89
CA ALA A 1169 17.56 25.81 -42.54
C ALA A 1169 17.46 24.28 -42.46
N ARG A 1170 18.36 23.56 -43.16
CA ARG A 1170 18.30 22.09 -43.31
C ARG A 1170 19.56 21.35 -42.88
N TYR A 1171 20.73 22.00 -42.93
CA TYR A 1171 22.03 21.32 -42.83
C TYR A 1171 22.99 21.98 -41.81
N ASN A 1172 22.47 22.71 -40.82
CA ASN A 1172 23.25 23.36 -39.75
C ASN A 1172 24.41 24.25 -40.24
N GLY A 1173 24.24 24.90 -41.40
CA GLY A 1173 25.25 25.73 -42.06
C GLY A 1173 26.33 24.94 -42.82
N GLN A 1174 26.23 23.62 -42.90
CA GLN A 1174 27.22 22.76 -43.56
C GLN A 1174 26.90 22.58 -45.05
N VAL A 1175 27.96 22.55 -45.88
CA VAL A 1175 27.89 22.25 -47.31
C VAL A 1175 28.79 21.06 -47.60
N THR A 1176 28.27 19.89 -47.24
CA THR A 1176 28.90 18.57 -47.37
C THR A 1176 28.35 17.85 -48.60
N GLY A 1177 29.24 17.39 -49.48
CA GLY A 1177 28.87 16.63 -50.68
C GLY A 1177 28.13 15.34 -50.36
N PHE A 1178 28.67 14.57 -49.44
CA PHE A 1178 28.16 13.27 -49.01
C PHE A 1178 28.34 13.14 -47.50
N GLU A 1179 27.36 12.56 -46.80
CA GLU A 1179 27.33 12.52 -45.33
C GLU A 1179 27.18 11.08 -44.84
N MET A 1180 28.26 10.58 -44.25
CA MET A 1180 28.31 9.31 -43.53
C MET A 1180 29.22 9.50 -42.31
N ASN A 1181 28.91 8.83 -41.22
CA ASN A 1181 29.72 8.89 -40.01
C ASN A 1181 30.04 7.48 -39.50
N SER A 1182 31.24 7.31 -38.95
CA SER A 1182 31.53 6.15 -38.12
C SER A 1182 30.73 6.23 -36.81
N SER A 1183 30.60 5.11 -36.08
CA SER A 1183 29.87 5.05 -34.81
C SER A 1183 30.74 4.41 -33.72
N LYS A 1184 30.30 4.48 -32.46
CA LYS A 1184 31.01 3.83 -31.33
C LYS A 1184 31.15 2.31 -31.48
N ASN A 1185 30.40 1.71 -32.42
CA ASN A 1185 30.42 0.29 -32.73
C ASN A 1185 31.43 -0.05 -33.85
N ALA A 1186 32.19 0.92 -34.38
CA ALA A 1186 33.20 0.65 -35.40
C ALA A 1186 34.41 -0.04 -34.78
N THR A 1187 34.77 -1.18 -35.36
CA THR A 1187 35.85 -2.06 -34.89
C THR A 1187 37.09 -1.99 -35.79
N THR A 1188 36.93 -1.49 -37.01
CA THR A 1188 38.02 -1.32 -37.99
C THR A 1188 37.84 -0.02 -38.78
N ASN A 1189 38.86 0.39 -39.51
CA ASN A 1189 38.81 1.50 -40.47
C ASN A 1189 38.11 1.16 -41.80
N ALA A 1190 37.56 -0.05 -41.93
CA ALA A 1190 36.68 -0.44 -43.04
C ALA A 1190 35.19 -0.16 -42.76
N GLU A 1191 34.87 0.33 -41.55
CA GLU A 1191 33.53 0.69 -41.05
C GLU A 1191 33.39 2.20 -40.75
#